data_AF-A0A9P4WQU9-F1
#
_entry.id   AF-A0A9P4WQU9-F1
#
_cell.length_a   1.000
_cell.length_b   1.000
_cell.length_c   1.000
_cell.angle_alpha   90.00
_cell.angle_beta   90.00
_cell.angle_gamma   90.00
#
_symmetry.space_group_name_H-M   'P 1'
#
loop_
_entity.id
_entity.type
_entity.pdbx_description
1 polymer ?
#
loop_
_entity_poly.entity_id
_entity_poly.type
_entity_poly.pdbx_seq_one_letter_code
_entity_poly.pdbx_strand_id
1 'polypeptide(L)'
;MSLVSALQHAPVFFTIYATFALCFWFAVELYLDLKFANVETLVVVLMSIMTMLAHISAISVPLASFAHAITAANVFFTIIDAPKPTSTGVGGDIVDTAADIVIQNVNFAYPTRHDVKVLDGLSLCIRAGQKTAIVGPSGSGKSTTVALIQRWYELGEADPIASYLRNGLIKIGDTELKNIDLLWWRSQIGIVQQEPFLFDDTVFKNVAFGLTGTKWESSSRKLKERLVIQACKEAYAHDFICLLPEGYHTPMGDRGLHFSGGQRQRIAIARAIVRQPKILIFDEATSALDVTSERIVQAALDRVAKSRTTIIIAHRLATISDADCIIVMKKGRVIQQGTHDDLVKVKDGAYWSLVRSQQLAASSTKSKDRNRYGGDLEHKSRRQGSVVEKESYETLVESETTVAEAAESVSSAIQTAPHTPNPWKSFRLLVSEQRRNWGRYLVMIIAAMAAAASSPLQAYLFGRLISSFAYWSEALRISASFLCLMLLVVAVGVGLSYFTLGWVSNEVSIYTVSLYRKEYFTNMISKPLSYFDDVNSSAGVLSARLAADPVQLQQLLGMNMAMVLISIFGLIGCVIIAEIFHWKFALVVIAPSLPIILAAIVGSSGSGKTTIISLLERFYEPTTGQITYNGDLIQSMSLTELRGHMSLVAQEPFLLHGTIRENITLGVADNNLDDALLHQACRDAEIHDFIASLPNGYDTNIGSAGVMLSGGQKQRISIARALIRDPDLLLLDEATSSLDSETETEIQKTEGVKEVGPDTIYRIGSVSKIFTVLAFLAEVGDTHWNTPITEFIPELAQFSARALTQPIDDVRRTDWEDITIGALVAQVSGVGRDYGVLGELTQTENITVNWQSSFPTLRGATVPPCGGWPLCTRNEFFAGIEMMVPSYLPWQTAAYSNIGYQLLSYALESMTGKKFVEILNTRVIEPLGLRHTYYENAPPSLGVIPTTTKDDYWWVNLGDANPGGNMYSSANDISTLGHAILSSRLIKPSLTRRWLNPITFTSDFAAAVGAPWGVRRIQLDPFHQPYRSLSVYTKAGTFRKYTAFLTLLKEYNLGFTIMMVGESSLNNFMVADMLGASLIPAYDEAARDEANEIYSGIYVSHGSGAMPNSSLVITTDPNKPGLGILSWISNGTDMIETAVQLQKGSNTTAARAEARLYYTQLETQAKNGEKRQSWKAVFEDTGLPSAPGPMLFSTGCGAWVGLTGVTYGSLPLDEFVFDFDSNGNVRSVTNLALRTTLYKVDLHQSTDLLPALCNNVCPYLVKQT
;
A
#
# COMPACT_ATOMS: atom_id res chain seq x y z
N MET A 1 37.62 3.31 24.08
CA MET A 1 36.82 3.56 22.85
C MET A 1 36.32 5.00 22.74
N SER A 2 35.90 5.66 23.83
CA SER A 2 35.50 7.08 23.83
C SER A 2 36.52 8.06 23.25
N LEU A 3 37.79 7.95 23.66
CA LEU A 3 38.87 8.81 23.12
C LEU A 3 39.09 8.62 21.61
N VAL A 4 38.91 7.39 21.11
CA VAL A 4 39.11 7.04 19.69
C VAL A 4 38.00 7.65 18.83
N SER A 5 36.74 7.59 19.28
CA SER A 5 35.62 8.26 18.61
C SER A 5 35.78 9.78 18.63
N ALA A 6 36.25 10.36 19.73
CA ALA A 6 36.54 11.81 19.81
C ALA A 6 37.64 12.25 18.82
N LEU A 7 38.70 11.44 18.69
CA LEU A 7 39.79 11.63 17.72
C LEU A 7 39.31 11.52 16.25
N GLN A 8 38.21 10.82 15.98
CA GLN A 8 37.62 10.73 14.64
C GLN A 8 36.77 11.95 14.29
N HIS A 9 35.99 12.50 15.24
CA HIS A 9 35.09 13.61 14.95
C HIS A 9 35.80 14.97 14.81
N ALA A 10 36.83 15.22 15.63
CA ALA A 10 37.49 16.53 15.67
C ALA A 10 38.17 16.95 14.35
N PRO A 11 38.93 16.08 13.65
CA PRO A 11 39.57 16.44 12.40
C PRO A 11 38.57 16.74 11.28
N VAL A 12 37.44 16.03 11.24
CA VAL A 12 36.41 16.19 10.20
C VAL A 12 35.86 17.61 10.20
N PHE A 13 35.39 18.10 11.35
CA PHE A 13 34.84 19.44 11.45
C PHE A 13 35.92 20.53 11.36
N PHE A 14 37.11 20.30 11.89
CA PHE A 14 38.24 21.23 11.70
C PHE A 14 38.56 21.46 10.21
N THR A 15 38.68 20.38 9.44
CA THR A 15 39.08 20.44 8.03
C THR A 15 38.06 21.18 7.18
N ILE A 16 36.76 21.07 7.47
CA ILE A 16 35.71 21.79 6.73
C ILE A 16 35.93 23.32 6.81
N TYR A 17 36.11 23.86 8.03
CA TYR A 17 36.29 25.30 8.23
C TYR A 17 37.68 25.79 7.82
N ALA A 18 38.72 24.98 8.01
CA ALA A 18 40.08 25.32 7.57
C ALA A 18 40.19 25.40 6.04
N THR A 19 39.52 24.48 5.33
CA THR A 19 39.45 24.49 3.86
C THR A 19 38.76 25.75 3.37
N PHE A 20 37.69 26.19 4.04
CA PHE A 20 36.99 27.43 3.72
C PHE A 20 37.93 28.66 3.80
N ALA A 21 38.70 28.77 4.89
CA ALA A 21 39.67 29.86 5.06
C ALA A 21 40.76 29.85 3.97
N LEU A 22 41.29 28.67 3.63
CA LEU A 22 42.34 28.52 2.63
C LEU A 22 41.85 28.84 1.21
N CYS A 23 40.68 28.32 0.83
CA CYS A 23 40.08 28.56 -0.48
C CYS A 23 39.81 30.05 -0.70
N PHE A 24 39.28 30.76 0.30
CA PHE A 24 39.03 32.20 0.19
C PHE A 24 40.31 33.03 0.11
N TRP A 25 41.33 32.69 0.89
CA TRP A 25 42.63 33.36 0.80
C TRP A 25 43.25 33.21 -0.59
N PHE A 26 43.29 31.99 -1.12
CA PHE A 26 43.84 31.70 -2.44
C PHE A 26 43.03 32.37 -3.56
N ALA A 27 41.70 32.39 -3.43
CA ALA A 27 40.78 33.06 -4.33
C ALA A 27 41.06 34.57 -4.46
N VAL A 28 41.36 35.25 -3.34
CA VAL A 28 41.70 36.68 -3.34
C VAL A 28 43.05 36.94 -4.02
N GLU A 29 44.06 36.09 -3.79
CA GLU A 29 45.37 36.20 -4.48
C GLU A 29 45.22 36.04 -6.00
N LEU A 30 44.41 35.06 -6.47
CA LEU A 30 44.15 34.90 -7.90
C LEU A 30 43.40 36.08 -8.53
N TYR A 31 42.53 36.74 -7.76
CA TYR A 31 41.84 37.95 -8.19
C TYR A 31 42.80 39.15 -8.31
N LEU A 32 43.71 39.32 -7.33
CA LEU A 32 44.75 40.37 -7.36
C LEU A 32 45.76 40.16 -8.50
N ASP A 33 46.04 38.92 -8.88
CA ASP A 33 46.84 38.54 -10.06
C ASP A 33 46.15 38.82 -11.42
N LEU A 34 44.91 39.38 -11.42
CA LEU A 34 44.09 39.62 -12.61
C LEU A 34 43.79 38.36 -13.44
N LYS A 35 43.85 37.17 -12.84
CA LYS A 35 43.51 35.90 -13.52
C LYS A 35 42.00 35.74 -13.74
N PHE A 36 41.19 36.54 -13.03
CA PHE A 36 39.73 36.58 -13.17
C PHE A 36 39.24 38.03 -13.34
N ALA A 37 38.28 38.24 -14.23
CA ALA A 37 37.74 39.57 -14.53
C ALA A 37 36.68 40.05 -13.52
N ASN A 38 35.91 39.14 -12.91
CA ASN A 38 34.72 39.46 -12.11
C ASN A 38 34.74 38.75 -10.75
N VAL A 39 34.40 39.47 -9.68
CA VAL A 39 34.26 38.93 -8.31
C VAL A 39 33.09 37.94 -8.20
N GLU A 40 32.07 38.11 -9.04
CA GLU A 40 30.89 37.23 -9.09
C GLU A 40 31.27 35.76 -9.37
N THR A 41 32.17 35.52 -10.33
CA THR A 41 32.63 34.18 -10.69
C THR A 41 33.32 33.49 -9.52
N LEU A 42 34.06 34.24 -8.69
CA LEU A 42 34.71 33.75 -7.48
C LEU A 42 33.68 33.24 -6.46
N VAL A 43 32.63 34.03 -6.22
CA VAL A 43 31.58 33.71 -5.25
C VAL A 43 30.75 32.51 -5.71
N VAL A 44 30.40 32.45 -7.00
CA VAL A 44 29.64 31.32 -7.57
C VAL A 44 30.42 30.01 -7.42
N VAL A 45 31.69 29.97 -7.84
CA VAL A 45 32.51 28.75 -7.78
C VAL A 45 32.70 28.28 -6.34
N LEU A 46 32.97 29.20 -5.40
CA LEU A 46 33.12 28.86 -3.99
C LEU A 46 31.81 28.34 -3.39
N MET A 47 30.67 28.96 -3.71
CA MET A 47 29.36 28.49 -3.24
C MET A 47 28.96 27.13 -3.82
N SER A 48 29.25 26.89 -5.10
CA SER A 48 28.99 25.59 -5.74
C SER A 48 29.83 24.46 -5.15
N ILE A 49 31.10 24.70 -4.82
CA ILE A 49 31.94 23.70 -4.16
C ILE A 49 31.42 23.43 -2.74
N MET A 50 30.96 24.46 -2.02
CA MET A 50 30.39 24.30 -0.67
C MET A 50 29.10 23.48 -0.67
N THR A 51 28.18 23.74 -1.61
CA THR A 51 26.94 22.95 -1.73
C THR A 51 27.25 21.51 -2.14
N MET A 52 28.19 21.30 -3.06
CA MET A 52 28.62 19.96 -3.46
C MET A 52 29.19 19.15 -2.28
N LEU A 53 30.07 19.73 -1.46
CA LEU A 53 30.63 19.05 -0.29
C LEU A 53 29.57 18.70 0.76
N ALA A 54 28.57 19.57 0.96
CA ALA A 54 27.45 19.30 1.87
C ALA A 54 26.61 18.09 1.40
N HIS A 55 26.34 17.98 0.10
CA HIS A 55 25.58 16.86 -0.45
C HIS A 55 26.36 15.54 -0.44
N ILE A 56 27.67 15.56 -0.69
CA ILE A 56 28.52 14.36 -0.59
C ILE A 56 28.48 13.79 0.83
N SER A 57 28.51 14.64 1.87
CA SER A 57 28.38 14.20 3.25
C SER A 57 27.04 13.52 3.54
N ALA A 58 25.96 13.94 2.89
CA ALA A 58 24.62 13.38 3.08
C ALA A 58 24.46 11.96 2.48
N ILE A 59 25.25 11.60 1.46
CA ILE A 59 25.24 10.27 0.82
C ILE A 59 25.76 9.16 1.76
N SER A 60 26.53 9.52 2.80
CA SER A 60 27.13 8.55 3.73
C SER A 60 26.10 7.70 4.49
N VAL A 61 24.93 8.26 4.82
CA VAL A 61 23.89 7.56 5.60
C VAL A 61 23.24 6.42 4.79
N PRO A 62 22.72 6.64 3.56
CA PRO A 62 22.24 5.54 2.71
C PRO A 62 23.27 4.44 2.46
N LEU A 63 24.54 4.81 2.29
CA LEU A 63 25.61 3.85 2.01
C LEU A 63 25.88 2.93 3.22
N ALA A 64 25.82 3.45 4.45
CA ALA A 64 25.92 2.65 5.66
C ALA A 64 24.73 1.69 5.83
N SER A 65 23.51 2.15 5.53
CA SER A 65 22.31 1.29 5.54
C SER A 65 22.43 0.13 4.55
N PHE A 66 23.01 0.36 3.36
CA PHE A 66 23.27 -0.70 2.38
C PHE A 66 24.25 -1.75 2.90
N ALA A 67 25.33 -1.34 3.58
CA ALA A 67 26.29 -2.27 4.17
C ALA A 67 25.66 -3.16 5.27
N HIS A 68 24.79 -2.60 6.12
CA HIS A 68 24.04 -3.37 7.10
C HIS A 68 23.10 -4.39 6.43
N ALA A 69 22.40 -3.99 5.36
CA ALA A 69 21.53 -4.89 4.60
C ALA A 69 22.31 -6.08 4.01
N ILE A 70 23.52 -5.87 3.50
CA ILE A 70 24.39 -6.97 3.00
C ILE A 70 24.72 -7.97 4.13
N THR A 71 25.12 -7.46 5.30
CA THR A 71 25.48 -8.35 6.43
C THR A 71 24.29 -9.16 6.93
N ALA A 72 23.10 -8.57 6.97
CA ALA A 72 21.87 -9.28 7.32
C ALA A 72 21.52 -10.34 6.27
N ALA A 73 21.64 -10.00 4.98
CA ALA A 73 21.36 -10.91 3.87
C ALA A 73 22.25 -12.16 3.88
N ASN A 74 23.52 -12.06 4.28
CA ASN A 74 24.41 -13.22 4.36
C ASN A 74 23.89 -14.31 5.30
N VAL A 75 23.33 -13.96 6.46
CA VAL A 75 22.74 -14.94 7.39
C VAL A 75 21.55 -15.64 6.74
N PHE A 76 20.68 -14.88 6.05
CA PHE A 76 19.58 -15.47 5.27
C PHE A 76 20.10 -16.44 4.21
N PHE A 77 21.13 -16.07 3.45
CA PHE A 77 21.71 -16.94 2.42
C PHE A 77 22.31 -18.22 2.99
N THR A 78 22.95 -18.21 4.17
CA THR A 78 23.45 -19.45 4.79
C THR A 78 22.35 -20.46 5.10
N ILE A 79 21.13 -20.00 5.43
CA ILE A 79 19.98 -20.85 5.70
C ILE A 79 19.31 -21.30 4.40
N ILE A 80 19.17 -20.39 3.43
CA ILE A 80 18.58 -20.67 2.10
C ILE A 80 19.41 -21.70 1.34
N ASP A 81 20.74 -21.59 1.41
CA ASP A 81 21.69 -22.44 0.71
C ASP A 81 22.06 -23.72 1.47
N ALA A 82 21.53 -23.91 2.69
CA ALA A 82 21.76 -25.12 3.47
C ALA A 82 21.27 -26.38 2.71
N PRO A 83 22.05 -27.48 2.70
CA PRO A 83 21.72 -28.66 1.92
C PRO A 83 20.40 -29.28 2.39
N LYS A 84 19.48 -29.49 1.45
CA LYS A 84 18.18 -30.13 1.72
C LYS A 84 18.34 -31.66 1.75
N PRO A 85 17.64 -32.38 2.63
CA PRO A 85 17.61 -33.84 2.58
C PRO A 85 17.04 -34.32 1.23
N THR A 86 17.63 -35.35 0.65
CA THR A 86 17.25 -35.89 -0.66
C THR A 86 15.84 -36.52 -0.62
N SER A 87 14.92 -35.99 -1.43
CA SER A 87 13.56 -36.52 -1.65
C SER A 87 13.38 -37.18 -3.02
N THR A 88 14.47 -37.68 -3.62
CA THR A 88 14.51 -38.22 -4.99
C THR A 88 14.63 -39.74 -5.00
N GLY A 89 14.01 -40.41 -4.02
CA GLY A 89 14.05 -41.86 -3.88
C GLY A 89 12.91 -42.57 -4.61
N VAL A 90 12.92 -43.89 -4.55
CA VAL A 90 11.91 -44.77 -5.15
C VAL A 90 10.56 -44.61 -4.41
N GLY A 91 9.48 -44.42 -5.17
CA GLY A 91 8.11 -44.23 -4.67
C GLY A 91 7.27 -45.51 -4.57
N GLY A 92 5.98 -45.35 -4.28
CA GLY A 92 5.09 -46.43 -3.80
C GLY A 92 4.69 -47.54 -4.76
N ASP A 93 5.04 -47.47 -6.05
CA ASP A 93 4.75 -48.55 -7.00
C ASP A 93 5.79 -49.69 -6.94
N ILE A 94 6.98 -49.42 -6.40
CA ILE A 94 8.11 -50.37 -6.37
C ILE A 94 8.35 -50.91 -4.95
N VAL A 95 7.96 -50.15 -3.91
CA VAL A 95 8.19 -50.52 -2.51
C VAL A 95 6.97 -51.21 -1.92
N ASP A 96 7.07 -52.52 -1.65
CA ASP A 96 6.03 -53.23 -0.90
C ASP A 96 6.08 -52.86 0.59
N THR A 97 5.02 -52.20 1.03
CA THR A 97 4.83 -51.73 2.41
C THR A 97 4.17 -52.79 3.30
N ALA A 98 3.76 -53.92 2.72
CA ALA A 98 3.33 -55.11 3.44
C ALA A 98 4.49 -56.12 3.64
N ALA A 99 5.72 -55.72 3.34
CA ALA A 99 6.92 -56.51 3.61
C ALA A 99 7.50 -56.23 5.02
N ASP A 100 8.36 -57.14 5.47
CA ASP A 100 9.01 -57.05 6.78
C ASP A 100 10.04 -55.90 6.84
N ILE A 101 10.14 -55.23 7.99
CA ILE A 101 11.18 -54.23 8.26
C ILE A 101 12.36 -54.95 8.92
N VAL A 102 13.52 -54.91 8.27
CA VAL A 102 14.72 -55.63 8.69
C VAL A 102 15.85 -54.66 9.01
N ILE A 103 16.35 -54.73 10.23
CA ILE A 103 17.52 -53.99 10.73
C ILE A 103 18.67 -54.98 10.86
N GLN A 104 19.82 -54.69 10.23
CA GLN A 104 20.98 -55.58 10.20
C GLN A 104 22.24 -54.85 10.65
N ASN A 105 22.84 -55.32 11.74
CA ASN A 105 24.12 -54.86 12.29
C ASN A 105 24.24 -53.33 12.40
N VAL A 106 23.18 -52.67 12.88
CA VAL A 106 23.14 -51.20 12.94
C VAL A 106 23.90 -50.68 14.15
N ASN A 107 24.83 -49.78 13.87
CA ASN A 107 25.60 -48.99 14.82
C ASN A 107 25.17 -47.53 14.69
N PHE A 108 24.93 -46.85 15.81
CA PHE A 108 24.49 -45.45 15.77
C PHE A 108 24.96 -44.63 16.97
N ALA A 109 25.38 -43.39 16.71
CA ALA A 109 25.66 -42.32 17.67
C ALA A 109 25.07 -40.99 17.16
N TYR A 110 24.55 -40.14 18.05
CA TYR A 110 23.93 -38.86 17.64
C TYR A 110 24.98 -37.84 17.14
N PRO A 111 24.64 -36.92 16.21
CA PRO A 111 25.57 -35.87 15.75
C PRO A 111 26.09 -34.94 16.83
N THR A 112 25.29 -34.64 17.84
CA THR A 112 25.73 -33.81 18.95
C THR A 112 26.65 -34.54 19.93
N ARG A 113 26.69 -35.88 19.89
CA ARG A 113 27.44 -36.75 20.81
C ARG A 113 28.02 -37.95 20.06
N HIS A 114 29.03 -37.69 19.24
CA HIS A 114 29.69 -38.72 18.43
C HIS A 114 30.43 -39.76 19.27
N ASP A 115 30.82 -39.43 20.50
CA ASP A 115 31.58 -40.27 21.42
C ASP A 115 30.74 -41.38 22.09
N VAL A 116 29.40 -41.21 22.14
CA VAL A 116 28.50 -42.16 22.81
C VAL A 116 27.73 -43.00 21.80
N LYS A 117 28.12 -44.27 21.70
CA LYS A 117 27.42 -45.26 20.88
C LYS A 117 26.13 -45.72 21.56
N VAL A 118 24.99 -45.45 20.92
CA VAL A 118 23.64 -45.75 21.43
C VAL A 118 23.16 -47.12 20.95
N LEU A 119 23.39 -47.43 19.66
CA LEU A 119 23.12 -48.75 19.08
C LEU A 119 24.42 -49.42 18.71
N ASP A 120 24.55 -50.71 19.04
CA ASP A 120 25.82 -51.44 18.92
C ASP A 120 25.60 -52.83 18.31
N GLY A 121 25.55 -52.89 16.98
CA GLY A 121 25.31 -54.11 16.22
C GLY A 121 23.86 -54.59 16.29
N LEU A 122 22.91 -53.66 16.35
CA LEU A 122 21.49 -53.98 16.48
C LEU A 122 21.00 -54.75 15.25
N SER A 123 20.43 -55.94 15.46
CA SER A 123 19.78 -56.72 14.40
C SER A 123 18.41 -57.20 14.88
N LEU A 124 17.35 -56.86 14.15
CA LEU A 124 15.98 -57.29 14.45
C LEU A 124 15.11 -57.27 13.19
N CYS A 125 14.03 -58.05 13.21
CA CYS A 125 13.04 -58.11 12.14
C CYS A 125 11.64 -57.86 12.71
N ILE A 126 10.92 -56.91 12.13
CA ILE A 126 9.53 -56.56 12.46
C ILE A 126 8.66 -57.11 11.34
N ARG A 127 7.83 -58.11 11.68
CA ARG A 127 6.98 -58.79 10.69
C ARG A 127 5.78 -57.95 10.30
N ALA A 128 5.45 -57.94 9.02
CA ALA A 128 4.31 -57.21 8.51
C ALA A 128 2.99 -57.72 9.12
N GLY A 129 2.09 -56.78 9.45
CA GLY A 129 0.77 -57.06 10.02
C GLY A 129 0.76 -57.53 11.49
N GLN A 130 1.92 -57.74 12.12
CA GLN A 130 2.03 -58.16 13.52
C GLN A 130 2.22 -56.97 14.47
N LYS A 131 1.79 -57.15 15.73
CA LYS A 131 2.12 -56.25 16.85
C LYS A 131 3.46 -56.64 17.45
N THR A 132 4.47 -55.80 17.26
CA THR A 132 5.82 -55.99 17.84
C THR A 132 6.06 -55.00 18.97
N ALA A 133 6.34 -55.49 20.18
CA ALA A 133 6.69 -54.64 21.33
C ALA A 133 8.21 -54.58 21.55
N ILE A 134 8.75 -53.39 21.80
CA ILE A 134 10.17 -53.17 22.13
C ILE A 134 10.27 -52.73 23.59
N VAL A 135 10.96 -53.52 24.41
CA VAL A 135 11.08 -53.30 25.86
C VAL A 135 12.54 -53.30 26.31
N GLY A 136 12.84 -52.59 27.39
CA GLY A 136 14.19 -52.50 27.92
C GLY A 136 14.35 -51.32 28.87
N PRO A 137 15.45 -51.28 29.65
CA PRO A 137 15.74 -50.17 30.55
C PRO A 137 15.87 -48.85 29.79
N SER A 138 15.79 -47.72 30.51
CA SER A 138 16.07 -46.41 29.92
C SER A 138 17.48 -46.38 29.32
N GLY A 139 17.66 -45.69 28.20
CA GLY A 139 18.93 -45.63 27.48
C GLY A 139 19.32 -46.89 26.68
N SER A 140 18.43 -47.88 26.53
CA SER A 140 18.73 -49.09 25.73
C SER A 140 18.66 -48.89 24.21
N GLY A 141 18.22 -47.71 23.73
CA GLY A 141 18.11 -47.37 22.30
C GLY A 141 16.72 -47.55 21.67
N LYS A 142 15.64 -47.74 22.46
CA LYS A 142 14.28 -48.01 21.95
C LYS A 142 13.76 -46.92 21.00
N SER A 143 13.70 -45.67 21.46
CA SER A 143 13.24 -44.54 20.65
C SER A 143 14.21 -44.21 19.51
N THR A 144 15.51 -44.48 19.69
CA THR A 144 16.52 -44.35 18.62
C THR A 144 16.25 -45.31 17.46
N THR A 145 15.86 -46.56 17.73
CA THR A 145 15.43 -47.53 16.70
C THR A 145 14.24 -46.99 15.90
N VAL A 146 13.25 -46.42 16.58
CA VAL A 146 12.07 -45.81 15.95
C VAL A 146 12.42 -44.56 15.14
N ALA A 147 13.36 -43.73 15.61
CA ALA A 147 13.84 -42.55 14.87
C ALA A 147 14.56 -42.94 13.57
N LEU A 148 15.32 -44.05 13.58
CA LEU A 148 15.98 -44.59 12.38
C LEU A 148 14.99 -45.20 11.40
N ILE A 149 13.96 -45.92 11.87
CA ILE A 149 12.87 -46.41 11.01
C ILE A 149 12.14 -45.25 10.33
N GLN A 150 11.93 -44.12 11.01
CA GLN A 150 11.32 -42.91 10.43
C GLN A 150 12.28 -42.08 9.57
N ARG A 151 13.54 -42.50 9.48
CA ARG A 151 14.62 -41.79 8.78
C ARG A 151 14.72 -40.33 9.24
N TRP A 152 14.71 -40.10 10.56
CA TRP A 152 15.09 -38.80 11.15
C TRP A 152 16.60 -38.60 11.12
N TYR A 153 17.35 -39.71 11.16
CA TYR A 153 18.79 -39.76 10.96
C TYR A 153 19.10 -40.76 9.86
N GLU A 154 20.13 -40.47 9.06
CA GLU A 154 20.63 -41.36 8.03
C GLU A 154 21.89 -42.09 8.47
N LEU A 155 22.10 -43.28 7.92
CA LEU A 155 23.31 -44.07 8.10
C LEU A 155 24.27 -43.79 6.93
N GLY A 156 25.56 -43.63 7.23
CA GLY A 156 26.61 -43.25 6.29
C GLY A 156 26.62 -41.75 5.97
N GLU A 157 27.45 -41.00 6.70
CA GLU A 157 27.86 -39.63 6.37
C GLU A 157 29.19 -39.62 5.59
N ALA A 158 29.50 -38.49 4.94
CA ALA A 158 30.75 -38.29 4.19
C ALA A 158 32.00 -38.26 5.08
N ASP A 159 31.85 -38.01 6.39
CA ASP A 159 32.95 -38.04 7.34
C ASP A 159 33.35 -39.50 7.67
N PRO A 160 34.62 -39.90 7.42
CA PRO A 160 35.12 -41.25 7.70
C PRO A 160 34.91 -41.71 9.15
N ILE A 161 34.97 -40.79 10.13
CA ILE A 161 34.84 -41.11 11.56
C ILE A 161 33.37 -41.33 11.92
N ALA A 162 32.47 -40.50 11.39
CA ALA A 162 31.03 -40.67 11.57
C ALA A 162 30.52 -41.97 10.91
N SER A 163 31.09 -42.36 9.77
CA SER A 163 30.75 -43.61 9.06
C SER A 163 31.09 -44.88 9.85
N TYR A 164 32.17 -44.86 10.66
CA TYR A 164 32.48 -45.99 11.56
C TYR A 164 31.44 -46.16 12.69
N LEU A 165 30.86 -45.06 13.15
CA LEU A 165 29.89 -45.05 14.25
C LEU A 165 28.43 -45.13 13.78
N ARG A 166 28.15 -44.84 12.50
CA ARG A 166 26.82 -44.86 11.86
C ARG A 166 26.81 -45.73 10.62
N ASN A 167 26.82 -47.04 10.83
CA ASN A 167 26.78 -48.04 9.77
C ASN A 167 25.78 -49.15 10.08
N GLY A 168 25.62 -50.06 9.12
CA GLY A 168 24.58 -51.08 9.12
C GLY A 168 23.50 -50.77 8.09
N LEU A 169 22.54 -51.67 7.98
CA LEU A 169 21.54 -51.65 6.91
C LEU A 169 20.13 -51.68 7.50
N ILE A 170 19.25 -50.81 7.02
CA ILE A 170 17.82 -50.84 7.33
C ILE A 170 17.06 -50.94 6.00
N LYS A 171 16.26 -51.99 5.85
CA LYS A 171 15.50 -52.25 4.63
C LYS A 171 14.06 -52.65 4.94
N ILE A 172 13.17 -52.40 3.98
CA ILE A 172 11.81 -52.95 3.95
C ILE A 172 11.69 -53.85 2.70
N GLY A 173 11.39 -55.13 2.93
CA GLY A 173 11.54 -56.14 1.89
C GLY A 173 12.97 -56.19 1.33
N ASP A 174 13.11 -55.92 0.03
CA ASP A 174 14.40 -55.89 -0.67
C ASP A 174 14.98 -54.47 -0.86
N THR A 175 14.25 -53.42 -0.46
CA THR A 175 14.65 -52.02 -0.70
C THR A 175 15.21 -51.38 0.57
N GLU A 176 16.41 -50.81 0.48
CA GLU A 176 17.05 -50.04 1.56
C GLU A 176 16.33 -48.69 1.79
N LEU A 177 16.11 -48.33 3.06
CA LEU A 177 15.38 -47.10 3.43
C LEU A 177 16.01 -45.82 2.90
N LYS A 178 17.33 -45.80 2.70
CA LYS A 178 18.08 -44.66 2.13
C LYS A 178 17.64 -44.33 0.70
N ASN A 179 17.24 -45.36 -0.06
CA ASN A 179 16.87 -45.24 -1.48
C ASN A 179 15.38 -44.93 -1.69
N ILE A 180 14.56 -44.94 -0.64
CA ILE A 180 13.12 -44.65 -0.71
C ILE A 180 12.89 -43.13 -0.64
N ASP A 181 11.85 -42.61 -1.28
CA ASP A 181 11.46 -41.21 -1.10
C ASP A 181 11.06 -40.92 0.36
N LEU A 182 11.65 -39.85 0.93
CA LEU A 182 11.49 -39.51 2.35
C LEU A 182 10.06 -39.08 2.69
N LEU A 183 9.44 -38.27 1.83
CA LEU A 183 8.10 -37.74 2.07
C LEU A 183 7.07 -38.86 1.98
N TRP A 184 7.16 -39.69 0.94
CA TRP A 184 6.33 -40.87 0.76
C TRP A 184 6.54 -41.91 1.86
N TRP A 185 7.77 -42.20 2.26
CA TRP A 185 8.05 -43.16 3.35
C TRP A 185 7.43 -42.71 4.67
N ARG A 186 7.67 -41.45 5.04
CA ARG A 186 7.02 -40.84 6.20
C ARG A 186 5.52 -40.81 6.02
N SER A 187 5.01 -40.78 4.78
CA SER A 187 3.59 -40.87 4.43
C SER A 187 2.93 -42.25 4.70
N GLN A 188 3.72 -43.29 4.97
CA GLN A 188 3.22 -44.62 5.34
C GLN A 188 3.22 -44.90 6.85
N ILE A 189 3.89 -44.07 7.65
CA ILE A 189 4.08 -44.24 9.10
C ILE A 189 3.22 -43.24 9.92
N GLY A 190 2.38 -43.74 10.82
CA GLY A 190 1.72 -42.91 11.84
C GLY A 190 2.41 -43.06 13.19
N ILE A 191 2.76 -41.95 13.84
CA ILE A 191 3.42 -41.93 15.15
C ILE A 191 2.54 -41.28 16.22
N VAL A 192 2.53 -41.88 17.40
CA VAL A 192 1.97 -41.30 18.63
C VAL A 192 3.07 -41.28 19.68
N GLN A 193 3.48 -40.08 20.07
CA GLN A 193 4.57 -39.84 21.02
C GLN A 193 4.07 -39.88 22.48
N GLN A 194 5.01 -39.98 23.42
CA GLN A 194 4.77 -39.98 24.85
C GLN A 194 4.07 -38.69 25.31
N GLU A 195 4.61 -37.55 24.89
CA GLU A 195 4.01 -36.24 25.07
C GLU A 195 3.60 -35.67 23.70
N PRO A 196 2.30 -35.63 23.39
CA PRO A 196 1.83 -35.20 22.09
C PRO A 196 1.95 -33.68 21.95
N PHE A 197 2.76 -33.24 20.99
CA PHE A 197 2.80 -31.84 20.60
C PHE A 197 1.57 -31.47 19.76
N LEU A 198 0.88 -30.40 20.13
CA LEU A 198 -0.25 -29.83 19.41
C LEU A 198 0.09 -28.38 19.02
N PHE A 199 -0.25 -28.01 17.79
CA PHE A 199 -0.03 -26.67 17.26
C PHE A 199 -1.07 -25.71 17.84
N ASP A 200 -0.71 -24.43 17.98
CA ASP A 200 -1.63 -23.36 18.37
C ASP A 200 -2.56 -23.00 17.19
N ASP A 201 -3.51 -23.89 16.93
CA ASP A 201 -4.57 -23.75 15.94
C ASP A 201 -5.78 -24.59 16.40
N THR A 202 -6.85 -24.57 15.62
CA THR A 202 -8.07 -25.33 15.92
C THR A 202 -7.84 -26.84 16.01
N VAL A 203 -8.70 -27.54 16.77
CA VAL A 203 -8.72 -29.02 16.84
C VAL A 203 -8.80 -29.64 15.43
N PHE A 204 -9.64 -29.09 14.55
CA PHE A 204 -9.79 -29.53 13.16
C PHE A 204 -8.46 -29.55 12.41
N LYS A 205 -7.76 -28.41 12.37
CA LYS A 205 -6.52 -28.28 11.60
C LYS A 205 -5.40 -29.13 12.18
N ASN A 206 -5.32 -29.23 13.51
CA ASN A 206 -4.36 -30.10 14.17
C ASN A 206 -4.49 -31.55 13.71
N VAL A 207 -5.71 -32.08 13.61
CA VAL A 207 -5.92 -33.43 13.03
C VAL A 207 -5.68 -33.43 11.52
N ALA A 208 -6.12 -32.40 10.79
CA ALA A 208 -5.94 -32.30 9.35
C ALA A 208 -4.47 -32.22 8.89
N PHE A 209 -3.53 -31.74 9.73
CA PHE A 209 -2.09 -31.80 9.44
C PHE A 209 -1.58 -33.23 9.25
N GLY A 210 -2.29 -34.24 9.76
CA GLY A 210 -1.99 -35.63 9.45
C GLY A 210 -2.14 -35.97 7.96
N LEU A 211 -2.91 -35.21 7.18
CA LEU A 211 -3.13 -35.45 5.75
C LEU A 211 -2.00 -34.93 4.84
N THR A 212 -1.01 -34.22 5.38
CA THR A 212 0.14 -33.70 4.61
C THR A 212 0.99 -34.84 4.04
N GLY A 213 1.41 -34.72 2.77
CA GLY A 213 2.16 -35.75 2.05
C GLY A 213 1.30 -36.92 1.55
N THR A 214 -0.02 -36.80 1.59
CA THR A 214 -0.96 -37.83 1.12
C THR A 214 -1.74 -37.36 -0.11
N LYS A 215 -2.39 -38.30 -0.80
CA LYS A 215 -3.33 -37.98 -1.90
C LYS A 215 -4.51 -37.09 -1.48
N TRP A 216 -4.77 -36.93 -0.19
CA TRP A 216 -5.88 -36.11 0.33
C TRP A 216 -5.44 -34.69 0.73
N GLU A 217 -4.16 -34.34 0.61
CA GLU A 217 -3.64 -33.01 0.97
C GLU A 217 -4.28 -31.89 0.15
N SER A 218 -4.49 -32.09 -1.15
CA SER A 218 -5.11 -31.10 -2.06
C SER A 218 -6.62 -31.33 -2.27
N SER A 219 -7.23 -32.26 -1.52
CA SER A 219 -8.67 -32.55 -1.63
C SER A 219 -9.55 -31.42 -1.09
N SER A 220 -10.81 -31.39 -1.54
CA SER A 220 -11.80 -30.41 -1.08
C SER A 220 -12.00 -30.45 0.44
N ARG A 221 -12.26 -29.30 1.05
CA ARG A 221 -12.45 -29.13 2.50
C ARG A 221 -13.48 -30.11 3.08
N LYS A 222 -14.59 -30.33 2.36
CA LYS A 222 -15.67 -31.26 2.77
C LYS A 222 -15.21 -32.72 2.85
N LEU A 223 -14.26 -33.14 2.00
CA LEU A 223 -13.67 -34.48 2.08
C LEU A 223 -12.72 -34.58 3.28
N LYS A 224 -11.91 -33.55 3.55
CA LYS A 224 -11.01 -33.50 4.72
C LYS A 224 -11.80 -33.54 6.03
N GLU A 225 -12.88 -32.78 6.14
CA GLU A 225 -13.79 -32.81 7.30
C GLU A 225 -14.36 -34.19 7.57
N ARG A 226 -14.81 -34.90 6.52
CA ARG A 226 -15.30 -36.27 6.66
C ARG A 226 -14.20 -37.22 7.19
N LEU A 227 -12.98 -37.12 6.66
CA LEU A 227 -11.85 -37.95 7.09
C LEU A 227 -11.44 -37.64 8.54
N VAL A 228 -11.38 -36.36 8.92
CA VAL A 228 -11.04 -35.92 10.28
C VAL A 228 -12.07 -36.41 11.30
N ILE A 229 -13.36 -36.26 11.00
CA ILE A 229 -14.43 -36.73 11.90
C ILE A 229 -14.37 -38.25 12.05
N GLN A 230 -14.15 -38.99 10.96
CA GLN A 230 -14.01 -40.44 10.99
C GLN A 230 -12.82 -40.86 11.85
N ALA A 231 -11.65 -40.24 11.68
CA ALA A 231 -10.47 -40.48 12.51
C ALA A 231 -10.73 -40.16 14.00
N CYS A 232 -11.41 -39.05 14.29
CA CYS A 232 -11.72 -38.68 15.68
C CYS A 232 -12.73 -39.65 16.34
N LYS A 233 -13.64 -40.26 15.57
CA LYS A 233 -14.51 -41.34 16.07
C LYS A 233 -13.72 -42.62 16.36
N GLU A 234 -12.78 -42.98 15.49
CA GLU A 234 -11.91 -44.14 15.69
C GLU A 234 -10.97 -43.96 16.90
N ALA A 235 -10.56 -42.72 17.19
CA ALA A 235 -9.72 -42.36 18.33
C ALA A 235 -10.49 -42.06 19.64
N TYR A 236 -11.83 -42.24 19.67
CA TYR A 236 -12.69 -41.84 20.80
C TYR A 236 -12.53 -40.37 21.23
N ALA A 237 -12.19 -39.51 20.28
CA ALA A 237 -12.04 -38.06 20.50
C ALA A 237 -13.33 -37.29 20.18
N HIS A 238 -14.15 -37.80 19.27
CA HIS A 238 -15.33 -37.10 18.76
C HIS A 238 -16.30 -36.63 19.86
N ASP A 239 -16.60 -37.50 20.82
CA ASP A 239 -17.62 -37.23 21.84
C ASP A 239 -17.24 -36.04 22.73
N PHE A 240 -15.98 -35.97 23.19
CA PHE A 240 -15.55 -34.84 24.02
C PHE A 240 -15.33 -33.58 23.19
N ILE A 241 -14.90 -33.70 21.93
CA ILE A 241 -14.76 -32.56 21.03
C ILE A 241 -16.13 -31.91 20.82
N CYS A 242 -17.19 -32.70 20.62
CA CYS A 242 -18.56 -32.18 20.49
C CYS A 242 -19.12 -31.54 21.77
N LEU A 243 -18.54 -31.82 22.94
CA LEU A 243 -18.89 -31.16 24.20
C LEU A 243 -18.17 -29.82 24.40
N LEU A 244 -17.13 -29.52 23.60
CA LEU A 244 -16.47 -28.22 23.64
C LEU A 244 -17.41 -27.15 23.04
N PRO A 245 -17.38 -25.90 23.56
CA PRO A 245 -18.27 -24.83 23.09
C PRO A 245 -18.24 -24.61 21.57
N GLU A 246 -17.06 -24.75 20.95
CA GLU A 246 -16.85 -24.53 19.52
C GLU A 246 -16.58 -25.84 18.74
N GLY A 247 -16.78 -26.99 19.37
CA GLY A 247 -16.56 -28.28 18.73
C GLY A 247 -15.13 -28.44 18.17
N TYR A 248 -15.05 -28.78 16.88
CA TYR A 248 -13.79 -28.89 16.14
C TYR A 248 -13.10 -27.55 15.85
N HIS A 249 -13.77 -26.42 16.05
CA HIS A 249 -13.20 -25.08 15.84
C HIS A 249 -12.51 -24.52 17.08
N THR A 250 -12.64 -25.19 18.23
CA THR A 250 -12.00 -24.77 19.48
C THR A 250 -10.48 -24.55 19.30
N PRO A 251 -9.93 -23.38 19.64
CA PRO A 251 -8.50 -23.11 19.59
C PRO A 251 -7.77 -23.86 20.71
N MET A 252 -6.57 -24.37 20.44
CA MET A 252 -5.85 -25.21 21.41
C MET A 252 -4.91 -24.47 22.35
N GLY A 253 -4.46 -23.25 22.01
CA GLY A 253 -3.52 -22.47 22.80
C GLY A 253 -2.09 -23.06 22.76
N ASP A 254 -1.15 -22.37 23.43
CA ASP A 254 0.27 -22.75 23.40
C ASP A 254 0.46 -24.20 23.90
N ARG A 255 0.94 -25.07 23.00
CA ARG A 255 1.16 -26.52 23.21
C ARG A 255 -0.06 -27.31 23.71
N GLY A 256 -1.27 -26.79 23.55
CA GLY A 256 -2.49 -27.47 24.01
C GLY A 256 -2.65 -27.57 25.53
N LEU A 257 -2.02 -26.67 26.31
CA LEU A 257 -2.03 -26.68 27.78
C LEU A 257 -3.44 -26.69 28.41
N HIS A 258 -4.45 -26.26 27.66
CA HIS A 258 -5.86 -26.24 28.10
C HIS A 258 -6.56 -27.61 28.07
N PHE A 259 -5.93 -28.64 27.49
CA PHE A 259 -6.49 -30.00 27.43
C PHE A 259 -5.84 -30.92 28.44
N SER A 260 -6.64 -31.83 29.00
CA SER A 260 -6.10 -32.94 29.81
C SER A 260 -5.15 -33.81 28.99
N GLY A 261 -4.19 -34.46 29.66
CA GLY A 261 -3.26 -35.39 29.01
C GLY A 261 -3.96 -36.43 28.12
N GLY A 262 -5.07 -37.01 28.60
CA GLY A 262 -5.87 -38.00 27.86
C GLY A 262 -6.62 -37.44 26.65
N GLN A 263 -7.00 -36.17 26.66
CA GLN A 263 -7.60 -35.51 25.49
C GLN A 263 -6.53 -35.21 24.44
N ARG A 264 -5.37 -34.67 24.85
CA ARG A 264 -4.25 -34.41 23.93
C ARG A 264 -3.78 -35.68 23.23
N GLN A 265 -3.69 -36.79 23.97
CA GLN A 265 -3.30 -38.08 23.41
C GLN A 265 -4.29 -38.58 22.34
N ARG A 266 -5.60 -38.47 22.60
CA ARG A 266 -6.63 -38.89 21.64
C ARG A 266 -6.64 -38.06 20.36
N ILE A 267 -6.40 -36.75 20.46
CA ILE A 267 -6.25 -35.88 19.29
C ILE A 267 -5.00 -36.27 18.48
N ALA A 268 -3.88 -36.57 19.15
CA ALA A 268 -2.66 -37.02 18.49
C ALA A 268 -2.85 -38.39 17.80
N ILE A 269 -3.60 -39.32 18.41
CA ILE A 269 -3.99 -40.59 17.78
C ILE A 269 -4.83 -40.33 16.53
N ALA A 270 -5.84 -39.44 16.60
CA ALA A 270 -6.64 -39.06 15.44
C ALA A 270 -5.76 -38.48 14.30
N ARG A 271 -4.81 -37.61 14.64
CA ARG A 271 -3.83 -37.03 13.69
C ARG A 271 -2.94 -38.09 13.04
N ALA A 272 -2.52 -39.12 13.78
CA ALA A 272 -1.70 -40.20 13.22
C ALA A 272 -2.49 -41.10 12.25
N ILE A 273 -3.78 -41.33 12.49
CA ILE A 273 -4.59 -42.30 11.73
C ILE A 273 -5.37 -41.71 10.57
N VAL A 274 -5.64 -40.40 10.56
CA VAL A 274 -6.40 -39.72 9.48
C VAL A 274 -5.80 -39.98 8.10
N ARG A 275 -4.48 -40.23 8.09
CA ARG A 275 -3.65 -40.54 6.94
C ARG A 275 -3.72 -41.99 6.45
N GLN A 276 -4.38 -42.87 7.21
CA GLN A 276 -4.47 -44.30 6.93
C GLN A 276 -3.10 -45.00 6.77
N PRO A 277 -2.20 -44.88 7.78
CA PRO A 277 -0.87 -45.46 7.70
C PRO A 277 -0.90 -46.99 7.70
N LYS A 278 0.08 -47.62 7.05
CA LYS A 278 0.30 -49.08 7.06
C LYS A 278 1.16 -49.53 8.24
N ILE A 279 2.02 -48.62 8.72
CA ILE A 279 2.90 -48.82 9.87
C ILE A 279 2.48 -47.84 10.97
N LEU A 280 2.23 -48.34 12.17
CA LEU A 280 1.91 -47.53 13.34
C LEU A 280 3.00 -47.67 14.40
N ILE A 281 3.36 -46.54 15.02
CA ILE A 281 4.35 -46.50 16.08
C ILE A 281 3.72 -45.82 17.30
N PHE A 282 3.69 -46.54 18.41
CA PHE A 282 3.25 -46.02 19.71
C PHE A 282 4.47 -45.95 20.63
N ASP A 283 4.95 -44.74 20.90
CA ASP A 283 6.08 -44.50 21.79
C ASP A 283 5.56 -44.02 23.16
N GLU A 284 5.44 -44.96 24.10
CA GLU A 284 4.98 -44.71 25.48
C GLU A 284 3.65 -43.94 25.63
N ALA A 285 2.74 -44.14 24.67
CA ALA A 285 1.51 -43.36 24.50
C ALA A 285 0.53 -43.38 25.71
N THR A 286 0.74 -44.23 26.72
CA THR A 286 -0.11 -44.34 27.92
C THR A 286 0.60 -43.99 29.23
N SER A 287 1.88 -43.62 29.18
CA SER A 287 2.71 -43.48 30.39
C SER A 287 2.30 -42.29 31.28
N ALA A 288 1.87 -41.18 30.67
CA ALA A 288 1.55 -39.91 31.33
C ALA A 288 0.04 -39.67 31.58
N LEU A 289 -0.76 -40.75 31.66
CA LEU A 289 -2.23 -40.67 31.77
C LEU A 289 -2.76 -41.20 33.11
N ASP A 290 -3.89 -40.65 33.55
CA ASP A 290 -4.71 -41.17 34.64
C ASP A 290 -5.34 -42.52 34.26
N VAL A 291 -5.63 -43.36 35.26
CA VAL A 291 -6.12 -44.75 35.05
C VAL A 291 -7.41 -44.81 34.22
N THR A 292 -8.30 -43.82 34.37
CA THR A 292 -9.56 -43.74 33.61
C THR A 292 -9.33 -43.37 32.14
N SER A 293 -8.53 -42.33 31.86
CA SER A 293 -8.18 -41.96 30.48
C SER A 293 -7.33 -43.01 29.80
N GLU A 294 -6.43 -43.68 30.53
CA GLU A 294 -5.58 -44.76 30.02
C GLU A 294 -6.41 -45.88 29.40
N ARG A 295 -7.50 -46.31 30.06
CA ARG A 295 -8.38 -47.36 29.52
C ARG A 295 -9.02 -46.97 28.19
N ILE A 296 -9.43 -45.70 28.06
CA ILE A 296 -10.04 -45.16 26.84
C ILE A 296 -9.00 -45.06 25.72
N VAL A 297 -7.82 -44.54 26.04
CA VAL A 297 -6.71 -44.42 25.08
C VAL A 297 -6.24 -45.80 24.63
N GLN A 298 -6.12 -46.77 25.53
CA GLN A 298 -5.76 -48.14 25.18
C GLN A 298 -6.78 -48.79 24.24
N ALA A 299 -8.08 -48.60 24.50
CA ALA A 299 -9.13 -49.07 23.60
C ALA A 299 -9.04 -48.42 22.20
N ALA A 300 -8.66 -47.14 22.13
CA ALA A 300 -8.39 -46.45 20.86
C ALA A 300 -7.19 -47.07 20.13
N LEU A 301 -6.08 -47.29 20.83
CA LEU A 301 -4.87 -47.90 20.27
C LEU A 301 -5.13 -49.31 19.74
N ASP A 302 -5.85 -50.14 20.49
CA ASP A 302 -6.16 -51.52 20.07
C ASP A 302 -7.11 -51.59 18.88
N ARG A 303 -8.08 -50.66 18.79
CA ARG A 303 -8.95 -50.53 17.62
C ARG A 303 -8.16 -50.14 16.37
N VAL A 304 -7.25 -49.19 16.53
CA VAL A 304 -6.43 -48.63 15.45
C VAL A 304 -5.34 -49.60 14.99
N ALA A 305 -4.80 -50.43 15.88
CA ALA A 305 -3.73 -51.38 15.56
C ALA A 305 -4.20 -52.60 14.72
N LYS A 306 -5.51 -52.84 14.60
CA LYS A 306 -6.03 -53.98 13.82
C LYS A 306 -5.63 -53.87 12.35
N SER A 307 -5.09 -54.96 11.80
CA SER A 307 -4.71 -55.09 10.38
C SER A 307 -3.58 -54.15 9.92
N ARG A 308 -2.72 -53.68 10.84
CA ARG A 308 -1.56 -52.82 10.55
C ARG A 308 -0.31 -53.33 11.27
N THR A 309 0.85 -53.16 10.64
CA THR A 309 2.14 -53.41 11.31
C THR A 309 2.29 -52.40 12.44
N THR A 310 2.35 -52.86 13.69
CA THR A 310 2.33 -51.97 14.86
C THR A 310 3.57 -52.18 15.71
N ILE A 311 4.31 -51.10 15.96
CA ILE A 311 5.50 -51.06 16.82
C ILE A 311 5.11 -50.36 18.12
N ILE A 312 5.26 -51.04 19.25
CA ILE A 312 4.89 -50.51 20.56
C ILE A 312 6.16 -50.41 21.41
N ILE A 313 6.54 -49.19 21.80
CA ILE A 313 7.50 -48.97 22.88
C ILE A 313 6.68 -48.69 24.13
N ALA A 314 6.80 -49.53 25.15
CA ALA A 314 6.04 -49.34 26.36
C ALA A 314 6.85 -49.72 27.60
N HIS A 315 6.61 -48.96 28.66
CA HIS A 315 7.12 -49.21 30.00
C HIS A 315 6.11 -49.95 30.89
N ARG A 316 4.85 -50.16 30.46
CA ARG A 316 3.81 -50.84 31.24
C ARG A 316 3.57 -52.25 30.72
N LEU A 317 3.52 -53.24 31.61
CA LEU A 317 3.35 -54.64 31.21
C LEU A 317 2.00 -54.94 30.55
N ALA A 318 0.95 -54.23 30.94
CA ALA A 318 -0.42 -54.48 30.46
C ALA A 318 -0.60 -54.17 28.97
N THR A 319 0.23 -53.30 28.38
CA THR A 319 0.15 -52.93 26.96
C THR A 319 1.02 -53.80 26.06
N ILE A 320 1.89 -54.63 26.64
CA ILE A 320 2.85 -55.47 25.90
C ILE A 320 2.54 -56.97 26.00
N SER A 321 1.65 -57.40 26.90
CA SER A 321 1.27 -58.81 27.04
C SER A 321 0.62 -59.37 25.78
N ASP A 322 -0.11 -58.52 25.06
CA ASP A 322 -0.93 -58.88 23.91
C ASP A 322 -0.17 -58.72 22.57
N ALA A 323 1.16 -58.57 22.63
CA ALA A 323 2.00 -58.44 21.44
C ALA A 323 2.36 -59.83 20.86
N ASP A 324 2.30 -59.95 19.54
CA ASP A 324 2.68 -61.18 18.81
C ASP A 324 4.18 -61.50 18.97
N CYS A 325 4.99 -60.46 19.14
CA CYS A 325 6.43 -60.56 19.30
C CYS A 325 6.93 -59.47 20.27
N ILE A 326 7.73 -59.86 21.27
CA ILE A 326 8.35 -58.95 22.23
C ILE A 326 9.86 -59.01 22.05
N ILE A 327 10.49 -57.85 21.81
CA ILE A 327 11.93 -57.67 21.63
C ILE A 327 12.49 -56.96 22.87
N VAL A 328 13.40 -57.63 23.57
CA VAL A 328 14.04 -57.09 24.78
C VAL A 328 15.42 -56.53 24.42
N MET A 329 15.60 -55.21 24.57
CA MET A 329 16.84 -54.50 24.29
C MET A 329 17.61 -54.13 25.56
N LYS A 330 18.94 -54.24 25.51
CA LYS A 330 19.85 -53.77 26.57
C LYS A 330 21.16 -53.30 25.94
N LYS A 331 21.63 -52.10 26.33
CA LYS A 331 22.86 -51.48 25.80
C LYS A 331 22.94 -51.49 24.25
N GLY A 332 21.85 -51.12 23.57
CA GLY A 332 21.84 -51.02 22.11
C GLY A 332 21.79 -52.35 21.35
N ARG A 333 21.57 -53.49 22.02
CA ARG A 333 21.47 -54.84 21.42
C ARG A 333 20.18 -55.56 21.81
N VAL A 334 19.73 -56.49 20.98
CA VAL A 334 18.64 -57.44 21.31
C VAL A 334 19.19 -58.58 22.18
N ILE A 335 18.56 -58.84 23.32
CA ILE A 335 18.96 -59.90 24.27
C ILE A 335 17.99 -61.08 24.23
N GLN A 336 16.70 -60.83 24.09
CA GLN A 336 15.65 -61.85 24.01
C GLN A 336 14.57 -61.44 23.01
N GLN A 337 13.96 -62.42 22.36
CA GLN A 337 12.84 -62.22 21.44
C GLN A 337 11.88 -63.42 21.54
N GLY A 338 10.57 -63.17 21.60
CA GLY A 338 9.56 -64.24 21.68
C GLY A 338 8.17 -63.73 22.08
N THR A 339 7.24 -64.64 22.32
CA THR A 339 5.91 -64.29 22.88
C THR A 339 6.00 -64.06 24.38
N HIS A 340 4.97 -63.44 24.98
CA HIS A 340 4.89 -63.25 26.43
C HIS A 340 5.12 -64.56 27.20
N ASP A 341 4.40 -65.62 26.82
CA ASP A 341 4.45 -66.91 27.50
C ASP A 341 5.82 -67.59 27.37
N ASP A 342 6.49 -67.42 26.24
CA ASP A 342 7.82 -68.01 26.01
C ASP A 342 8.90 -67.30 26.84
N LEU A 343 8.81 -65.97 26.93
CA LEU A 343 9.80 -65.15 27.62
C LEU A 343 9.66 -65.21 29.16
N VAL A 344 8.45 -65.42 29.68
CA VAL A 344 8.21 -65.58 31.14
C VAL A 344 8.66 -66.96 31.64
N LYS A 345 8.66 -68.00 30.80
CA LYS A 345 9.15 -69.34 31.19
C LYS A 345 10.65 -69.36 31.49
N VAL A 346 11.43 -68.45 30.89
CA VAL A 346 12.87 -68.31 31.14
C VAL A 346 13.09 -67.62 32.48
N LYS A 347 13.19 -68.41 33.55
CA LYS A 347 13.51 -67.92 34.90
C LYS A 347 14.83 -67.14 34.88
N ASP A 348 14.87 -66.00 35.58
CA ASP A 348 15.99 -65.04 35.62
C ASP A 348 16.34 -64.39 34.25
N GLY A 349 15.49 -64.53 33.23
CA GLY A 349 15.62 -63.80 31.97
C GLY A 349 15.41 -62.29 32.12
N ALA A 350 15.93 -61.50 31.17
CA ALA A 350 15.82 -60.03 31.19
C ALA A 350 14.35 -59.57 31.18
N TYR A 351 13.49 -60.22 30.38
CA TYR A 351 12.05 -59.97 30.38
C TYR A 351 11.39 -60.38 31.70
N TRP A 352 11.68 -61.59 32.19
CA TRP A 352 11.13 -62.10 33.45
C TRP A 352 11.47 -61.20 34.65
N SER A 353 12.69 -60.67 34.71
CA SER A 353 13.12 -59.70 35.73
C SER A 353 12.31 -58.41 35.66
N LEU A 354 12.00 -57.91 34.45
CA LEU A 354 11.15 -56.74 34.25
C LEU A 354 9.72 -57.01 34.75
N VAL A 355 9.13 -58.15 34.37
CA VAL A 355 7.77 -58.57 34.80
C VAL A 355 7.66 -58.64 36.32
N ARG A 356 8.61 -59.33 36.97
CA ARG A 356 8.62 -59.53 38.42
C ARG A 356 8.77 -58.20 39.18
N SER A 357 9.62 -57.30 38.69
CA SER A 357 9.81 -55.98 39.29
C SER A 357 8.53 -55.13 39.30
N GLN A 358 7.73 -55.19 38.24
CA GLN A 358 6.46 -54.45 38.14
C GLN A 358 5.32 -55.07 38.96
N GLN A 359 5.24 -56.40 39.05
CA GLN A 359 4.24 -57.09 39.88
C GLN A 359 4.46 -56.86 41.39
N LEU A 360 5.71 -56.78 41.83
CA LEU A 360 6.08 -56.41 43.21
C LEU A 360 5.69 -54.97 43.54
N ALA A 361 5.84 -54.04 42.60
CA ALA A 361 5.40 -52.65 42.77
C ALA A 361 3.87 -52.54 42.91
N ALA A 362 3.09 -53.24 42.08
CA ALA A 362 1.62 -53.19 42.07
C ALA A 362 0.94 -53.87 43.28
N SER A 363 1.60 -54.82 43.93
CA SER A 363 1.08 -55.52 45.11
C SER A 363 1.28 -54.73 46.41
N SER A 364 2.27 -53.84 46.48
CA SER A 364 2.52 -52.98 47.63
C SER A 364 1.40 -51.95 47.87
N THR A 365 0.73 -51.50 46.80
CA THR A 365 -0.29 -50.44 46.84
C THR A 365 -1.66 -50.91 47.36
N LYS A 366 -2.01 -52.21 47.25
CA LYS A 366 -3.33 -52.73 47.66
C LYS A 366 -3.48 -53.00 49.16
N SER A 367 -2.42 -52.88 49.96
CA SER A 367 -2.42 -53.28 51.38
C SER A 367 -2.67 -52.15 52.39
N LYS A 368 -2.70 -50.87 51.96
CA LYS A 368 -2.84 -49.72 52.88
C LYS A 368 -4.23 -49.08 52.97
N ASP A 369 -5.15 -49.32 52.04
CA ASP A 369 -6.41 -48.55 51.93
C ASP A 369 -7.68 -49.24 52.47
N ARG A 370 -7.58 -50.32 53.26
CA ARG A 370 -8.77 -51.02 53.81
C ARG A 370 -9.26 -50.58 55.19
N ASN A 371 -8.59 -49.64 55.86
CA ASN A 371 -9.03 -49.18 57.18
C ASN A 371 -8.99 -47.65 57.27
N ARG A 372 -10.12 -46.99 56.95
CA ARG A 372 -10.76 -45.95 57.79
C ARG A 372 -11.94 -45.27 57.08
N TYR A 373 -13.12 -45.56 57.63
CA TYR A 373 -14.24 -44.65 57.95
C TYR A 373 -14.81 -43.71 56.90
N GLY A 374 -16.13 -43.82 56.71
CA GLY A 374 -16.98 -42.77 56.16
C GLY A 374 -17.34 -41.67 57.18
N GLY A 375 -17.97 -40.61 56.66
CA GLY A 375 -18.64 -39.56 57.42
C GLY A 375 -18.18 -38.14 57.08
N ASP A 376 -18.94 -37.51 56.17
CA ASP A 376 -19.33 -36.10 56.06
C ASP A 376 -18.39 -34.88 56.24
N LEU A 377 -18.51 -34.01 55.22
CA LEU A 377 -18.59 -32.53 55.19
C LEU A 377 -17.34 -31.63 55.38
N GLU A 378 -17.15 -30.84 54.32
CA GLU A 378 -16.70 -29.44 54.18
C GLU A 378 -15.30 -28.91 54.62
N HIS A 379 -14.66 -28.33 53.59
CA HIS A 379 -13.79 -27.15 53.54
C HIS A 379 -12.30 -27.16 53.97
N LYS A 380 -11.53 -26.56 53.04
CA LYS A 380 -10.25 -25.81 53.18
C LYS A 380 -8.93 -26.58 53.13
N SER A 381 -8.45 -26.70 51.89
CA SER A 381 -7.19 -26.14 51.37
C SER A 381 -5.96 -25.97 52.29
N ARG A 382 -4.83 -26.37 51.66
CA ARG A 382 -3.48 -25.75 51.66
C ARG A 382 -2.42 -26.43 52.52
N ARG A 383 -1.51 -27.16 51.86
CA ARG A 383 -0.11 -26.76 51.64
C ARG A 383 0.68 -27.93 51.02
N GLN A 384 1.19 -27.69 49.81
CA GLN A 384 2.14 -28.54 49.13
C GLN A 384 3.53 -27.92 49.34
N GLY A 385 4.43 -28.68 49.95
CA GLY A 385 5.85 -28.40 50.04
C GLY A 385 6.58 -29.33 49.06
N SER A 386 7.37 -28.71 48.20
CA SER A 386 8.25 -29.27 47.19
C SER A 386 9.37 -30.14 47.76
N VAL A 387 9.70 -31.24 47.07
CA VAL A 387 11.07 -31.72 46.96
C VAL A 387 11.36 -31.96 45.48
N VAL A 388 12.43 -31.31 45.04
CA VAL A 388 12.96 -31.22 43.68
C VAL A 388 13.80 -32.45 43.39
N GLU A 389 13.66 -33.02 42.19
CA GLU A 389 14.73 -33.79 41.55
C GLU A 389 14.93 -33.26 40.12
N LYS A 390 16.19 -32.97 39.82
CA LYS A 390 16.72 -32.29 38.63
C LYS A 390 16.88 -33.26 37.47
N GLU A 391 16.62 -32.80 36.23
CA GLU A 391 17.31 -33.19 34.98
C GLU A 391 16.87 -32.19 33.88
N SER A 392 17.67 -31.15 33.58
CA SER A 392 18.73 -31.06 32.54
C SER A 392 18.21 -30.80 31.12
N TYR A 393 18.13 -29.52 30.76
CA TYR A 393 18.19 -29.03 29.37
C TYR A 393 19.19 -27.88 29.29
N GLU A 394 20.34 -28.15 28.68
CA GLU A 394 21.25 -27.17 28.10
C GLU A 394 21.38 -27.51 26.62
N THR A 395 20.97 -26.56 25.77
CA THR A 395 21.68 -26.28 24.51
C THR A 395 21.43 -24.82 24.17
N LEU A 396 22.41 -24.00 24.55
CA LEU A 396 22.61 -22.64 24.05
C LEU A 396 23.19 -22.75 22.63
N VAL A 397 22.56 -22.08 21.68
CA VAL A 397 23.23 -21.49 20.53
C VAL A 397 22.83 -20.03 20.55
N GLU A 398 23.72 -19.19 21.05
CA GLU A 398 23.64 -17.73 20.92
C GLU A 398 23.85 -17.37 19.44
N SER A 399 22.90 -16.64 18.87
CA SER A 399 23.07 -15.87 17.64
C SER A 399 22.64 -14.43 17.90
N GLU A 400 23.61 -13.52 17.94
CA GLU A 400 23.50 -12.10 18.33
C GLU A 400 22.71 -11.19 17.37
N THR A 401 21.84 -11.68 16.49
CA THR A 401 21.30 -10.85 15.38
C THR A 401 19.78 -10.60 15.34
N THR A 402 18.98 -11.03 16.32
CA THR A 402 17.50 -10.86 16.27
C THR A 402 16.92 -9.90 17.32
N VAL A 403 17.70 -8.93 17.78
CA VAL A 403 17.24 -7.95 18.80
C VAL A 403 16.33 -6.86 18.20
N ALA A 404 16.46 -6.54 16.91
CA ALA A 404 15.70 -5.44 16.29
C ALA A 404 14.26 -5.83 15.90
N GLU A 405 14.05 -7.01 15.30
CA GLU A 405 12.73 -7.47 14.83
C GLU A 405 11.79 -7.88 15.98
N ALA A 406 12.36 -8.37 17.09
CA ALA A 406 11.59 -8.62 18.31
C ALA A 406 11.23 -7.33 19.06
N ALA A 407 11.91 -6.21 18.81
CA ALA A 407 11.59 -4.92 19.45
C ALA A 407 10.39 -4.22 18.77
N GLU A 408 10.24 -4.33 17.44
CA GLU A 408 9.10 -3.74 16.71
C GLU A 408 7.78 -4.47 16.99
N SER A 409 7.80 -5.81 17.06
CA SER A 409 6.62 -6.61 17.41
C SER A 409 6.21 -6.49 18.89
N VAL A 410 7.10 -6.02 19.75
CA VAL A 410 6.83 -5.80 21.18
C VAL A 410 6.36 -4.36 21.47
N SER A 411 6.73 -3.37 20.64
CA SER A 411 6.24 -1.99 20.77
C SER A 411 4.72 -1.87 20.55
N SER A 412 4.14 -2.73 19.70
CA SER A 412 2.69 -2.78 19.47
C SER A 412 1.91 -3.53 20.56
N ALA A 413 2.59 -4.35 21.38
CA ALA A 413 1.98 -5.13 22.46
C ALA A 413 1.99 -4.44 23.84
N ILE A 414 2.55 -3.22 23.97
CA ILE A 414 2.80 -2.52 25.25
C ILE A 414 1.65 -1.60 25.72
N GLN A 415 0.56 -1.44 24.97
CA GLN A 415 -0.52 -0.48 25.31
C GLN A 415 -1.45 -0.86 26.50
N THR A 416 -1.03 -1.70 27.45
CA THR A 416 -1.92 -2.19 28.54
C THR A 416 -1.46 -1.91 29.98
N ALA A 417 -0.48 -1.01 30.23
CA ALA A 417 -0.09 -0.62 31.59
C ALA A 417 -0.45 0.84 31.95
N PRO A 418 -1.13 1.09 33.09
CA PRO A 418 -1.60 2.41 33.51
C PRO A 418 -0.46 3.13 34.23
N HIS A 419 0.15 4.13 33.59
CA HIS A 419 0.92 5.25 34.17
C HIS A 419 1.89 5.74 33.09
N THR A 420 1.49 6.71 32.27
CA THR A 420 2.43 7.44 31.42
C THR A 420 2.83 8.73 32.12
N PRO A 421 3.98 8.77 32.82
CA PRO A 421 4.51 10.03 33.33
C PRO A 421 4.74 10.98 32.15
N ASN A 422 4.31 12.25 32.30
CA ASN A 422 4.54 13.35 31.36
C ASN A 422 5.95 13.21 30.73
N PRO A 423 6.13 13.26 29.41
CA PRO A 423 7.43 13.06 28.76
C PRO A 423 8.51 13.98 29.35
N TRP A 424 8.17 15.19 29.77
CA TRP A 424 9.05 16.09 30.50
C TRP A 424 9.34 15.65 31.93
N LYS A 425 8.36 15.06 32.63
CA LYS A 425 8.55 14.47 33.96
C LYS A 425 9.40 13.20 33.89
N SER A 426 9.21 12.37 32.87
CA SER A 426 10.01 11.17 32.58
C SER A 426 11.43 11.53 32.19
N PHE A 427 11.59 12.51 31.30
CA PHE A 427 12.90 13.06 30.92
C PHE A 427 13.58 13.74 32.11
N ARG A 428 12.85 14.54 32.89
CA ARG A 428 13.36 15.15 34.13
C ARG A 428 13.73 14.09 35.15
N LEU A 429 12.95 13.02 35.30
CA LEU A 429 13.25 11.90 36.19
C LEU A 429 14.55 11.22 35.74
N LEU A 430 14.66 10.88 34.45
CA LEU A 430 15.83 10.28 33.83
C LEU A 430 17.09 11.14 34.05
N VAL A 431 17.03 12.44 33.73
CA VAL A 431 18.15 13.38 33.95
C VAL A 431 18.44 13.55 35.45
N SER A 432 17.41 13.53 36.30
CA SER A 432 17.59 13.63 37.75
C SER A 432 18.16 12.37 38.41
N GLU A 433 17.99 11.21 37.78
CA GLU A 433 18.58 9.94 38.22
C GLU A 433 20.07 9.91 37.84
N GLN A 434 20.44 10.58 36.74
CA GLN A 434 21.82 10.76 36.29
C GLN A 434 22.61 11.86 37.04
N ARG A 435 22.18 12.27 38.25
CA ARG A 435 22.83 13.32 39.08
C ARG A 435 24.34 13.12 39.25
N ARG A 436 24.80 11.88 39.33
CA ARG A 436 26.22 11.53 39.48
C ARG A 436 27.07 11.97 38.28
N ASN A 437 26.47 12.13 37.11
CA ASN A 437 27.12 12.51 35.85
C ASN A 437 26.88 13.98 35.45
N TRP A 438 26.27 14.81 36.31
CA TRP A 438 25.98 16.21 35.96
C TRP A 438 27.24 16.96 35.48
N GLY A 439 28.38 16.77 36.14
CA GLY A 439 29.64 17.41 35.72
C GLY A 439 29.97 17.14 34.24
N ARG A 440 29.66 15.95 33.73
CA ARG A 440 29.84 15.58 32.32
C ARG A 440 28.80 16.27 31.42
N TYR A 441 27.53 16.27 31.80
CA TYR A 441 26.49 17.00 31.07
C TYR A 441 26.77 18.50 30.97
N LEU A 442 27.33 19.12 32.01
CA LEU A 442 27.70 20.54 32.00
C LEU A 442 28.83 20.82 31.00
N VAL A 443 29.86 19.97 30.97
CA VAL A 443 30.92 20.05 29.96
C VAL A 443 30.36 19.85 28.55
N MET A 444 29.41 18.93 28.37
CA MET A 444 28.74 18.69 27.09
C MET A 444 27.95 19.91 26.60
N ILE A 445 27.24 20.61 27.49
CA ILE A 445 26.50 21.84 27.14
C ILE A 445 27.47 22.95 26.72
N ILE A 446 28.57 23.15 27.47
CA ILE A 446 29.57 24.17 27.14
C ILE A 446 30.21 23.89 25.78
N ALA A 447 30.59 22.64 25.53
CA ALA A 447 31.16 22.21 24.25
C ALA A 447 30.15 22.38 23.10
N ALA A 448 28.87 22.06 23.31
CA ALA A 448 27.81 22.26 22.33
C ALA A 448 27.60 23.75 22.00
N MET A 449 27.62 24.62 23.01
CA MET A 449 27.54 26.08 22.82
C MET A 449 28.71 26.62 21.99
N ALA A 450 29.93 26.18 22.29
CA ALA A 450 31.13 26.58 21.57
C ALA A 450 31.12 26.09 20.11
N ALA A 451 30.65 24.86 19.87
CA ALA A 451 30.46 24.32 18.53
C ALA A 451 29.38 25.09 17.76
N ALA A 452 28.25 25.42 18.40
CA ALA A 452 27.13 26.11 17.79
C ALA A 452 27.42 27.57 17.40
N ALA A 453 28.29 28.23 18.16
CA ALA A 453 28.70 29.61 17.87
C ALA A 453 29.45 29.74 16.53
N SER A 454 29.98 28.66 15.96
CA SER A 454 30.76 28.71 14.73
C SER A 454 29.93 29.16 13.52
N SER A 455 28.68 28.70 13.38
CA SER A 455 27.79 29.03 12.26
C SER A 455 27.49 30.54 12.15
N PRO A 456 27.04 31.22 13.23
CA PRO A 456 26.83 32.67 13.19
C PRO A 456 28.14 33.45 13.02
N LEU A 457 29.23 33.04 13.69
CA LEU A 457 30.55 33.66 13.51
C LEU A 457 31.04 33.54 12.06
N GLN A 458 30.83 32.38 11.41
CA GLN A 458 31.19 32.16 10.02
C GLN A 458 30.38 33.07 9.09
N ALA A 459 29.07 33.18 9.29
CA ALA A 459 28.22 34.07 8.48
C ALA A 459 28.67 35.54 8.59
N TYR A 460 29.02 35.99 9.80
CA TYR A 460 29.54 37.34 10.03
C TYR A 460 30.90 37.58 9.35
N LEU A 461 31.86 36.67 9.55
CA LEU A 461 33.19 36.77 8.95
C LEU A 461 33.11 36.72 7.41
N PHE A 462 32.21 35.91 6.87
CA PHE A 462 31.97 35.81 5.44
C PHE A 462 31.36 37.09 4.85
N GLY A 463 30.36 37.69 5.52
CA GLY A 463 29.81 38.99 5.10
C GLY A 463 30.88 40.09 5.08
N ARG A 464 31.79 40.11 6.07
CA ARG A 464 32.94 41.03 6.11
C ARG A 464 33.93 40.77 4.97
N LEU A 465 34.17 39.51 4.62
CA LEU A 465 35.02 39.12 3.49
C LEU A 465 34.45 39.63 2.16
N ILE A 466 33.15 39.47 1.91
CA ILE A 466 32.49 40.03 0.72
C ILE A 466 32.63 41.55 0.69
N SER A 467 32.39 42.23 1.81
CA SER A 467 32.51 43.69 1.89
C SER A 467 33.94 44.20 1.66
N SER A 468 34.96 43.36 1.87
CA SER A 468 36.35 43.75 1.68
C SER A 468 36.70 43.99 0.20
N PHE A 469 35.97 43.39 -0.74
CA PHE A 469 36.13 43.63 -2.18
C PHE A 469 35.78 45.08 -2.60
N ALA A 470 35.22 45.90 -1.69
CA ALA A 470 35.09 47.33 -1.91
C ALA A 470 36.44 48.09 -1.84
N TYR A 471 37.48 47.48 -1.27
CA TYR A 471 38.84 48.05 -1.21
C TYR A 471 39.66 47.64 -2.44
N TRP A 472 40.64 48.48 -2.82
CA TRP A 472 41.48 48.27 -3.99
C TRP A 472 42.89 47.80 -3.63
N SER A 473 43.44 46.85 -4.39
CA SER A 473 44.85 46.43 -4.36
C SER A 473 45.36 45.99 -2.96
N GLU A 474 46.37 46.66 -2.42
CA GLU A 474 47.06 46.27 -1.17
C GLU A 474 46.13 46.31 0.06
N ALA A 475 45.17 47.24 0.09
CA ALA A 475 44.20 47.35 1.17
C ALA A 475 43.24 46.14 1.23
N LEU A 476 42.87 45.57 0.07
CA LEU A 476 42.08 44.35 -0.02
C LEU A 476 42.88 43.16 0.53
N ARG A 477 44.16 43.05 0.15
CA ARG A 477 45.04 41.95 0.56
C ARG A 477 45.20 41.86 2.08
N ILE A 478 45.43 42.99 2.74
CA ILE A 478 45.61 43.08 4.20
C ILE A 478 44.29 42.72 4.91
N SER A 479 43.16 43.26 4.47
CA SER A 479 41.85 42.99 5.07
C SER A 479 41.43 41.52 4.90
N ALA A 480 41.53 40.98 3.69
CA ALA A 480 41.15 39.60 3.40
C ALA A 480 42.04 38.58 4.12
N SER A 481 43.36 38.79 4.16
CA SER A 481 44.28 37.89 4.87
C SER A 481 43.99 37.85 6.37
N PHE A 482 43.66 38.98 6.99
CA PHE A 482 43.25 39.04 8.39
C PHE A 482 41.95 38.27 8.66
N LEU A 483 40.94 38.45 7.80
CA LEU A 483 39.65 37.76 7.95
C LEU A 483 39.75 36.25 7.70
N CYS A 484 40.57 35.80 6.74
CA CYS A 484 40.84 34.38 6.51
C CYS A 484 41.59 33.75 7.70
N LEU A 485 42.53 34.48 8.33
CA LEU A 485 43.19 34.00 9.55
C LEU A 485 42.18 33.84 10.70
N MET A 486 41.22 34.76 10.84
CA MET A 486 40.15 34.66 11.85
C MET A 486 39.23 33.45 11.61
N LEU A 487 38.94 33.11 10.35
CA LEU A 487 38.20 31.87 10.01
C LEU A 487 38.99 30.60 10.40
N LEU A 488 40.32 30.61 10.29
CA LEU A 488 41.16 29.49 10.74
C LEU A 488 41.14 29.34 12.27
N VAL A 489 41.12 30.46 13.02
CA VAL A 489 40.97 30.43 14.49
C VAL A 489 39.62 29.82 14.89
N VAL A 490 38.54 30.15 14.17
CA VAL A 490 37.22 29.51 14.36
C VAL A 490 37.29 28.01 14.08
N ALA A 491 38.00 27.58 13.02
CA ALA A 491 38.17 26.16 12.70
C ALA A 491 38.82 25.36 13.85
N VAL A 492 39.88 25.90 14.47
CA VAL A 492 40.54 25.27 15.63
C VAL A 492 39.57 25.17 16.82
N GLY A 493 38.82 26.23 17.09
CA GLY A 493 37.81 26.25 18.16
C GLY A 493 36.70 25.20 17.95
N VAL A 494 36.24 25.04 16.70
CA VAL A 494 35.27 24.01 16.31
C VAL A 494 35.83 22.61 16.52
N GLY A 495 37.06 22.34 16.06
CA GLY A 495 37.71 21.04 16.24
C GLY A 495 37.84 20.63 17.72
N LEU A 496 38.27 21.54 18.59
CA LEU A 496 38.35 21.31 20.04
C LEU A 496 36.97 21.09 20.69
N SER A 497 35.96 21.80 20.22
CA SER A 497 34.58 21.67 20.71
C SER A 497 33.97 20.32 20.34
N TYR A 498 34.12 19.86 19.10
CA TYR A 498 33.63 18.53 18.69
C TYR A 498 34.45 17.38 19.30
N PHE A 499 35.74 17.58 19.58
CA PHE A 499 36.55 16.63 20.34
C PHE A 499 35.99 16.39 21.75
N THR A 500 35.77 17.48 22.49
CA THR A 500 35.25 17.42 23.86
C THR A 500 33.83 16.85 23.90
N LEU A 501 32.99 17.19 22.92
CA LEU A 501 31.64 16.67 22.77
C LEU A 501 31.61 15.16 22.50
N GLY A 502 32.42 14.68 21.55
CA GLY A 502 32.51 13.26 21.20
C GLY A 502 33.03 12.40 22.36
N TRP A 503 34.01 12.90 23.11
CA TRP A 503 34.50 12.19 24.30
C TRP A 503 33.42 12.08 25.38
N VAL A 504 32.84 13.21 25.79
CA VAL A 504 31.93 13.27 26.94
C VAL A 504 30.60 12.57 26.66
N SER A 505 30.04 12.73 25.45
CA SER A 505 28.79 12.08 25.07
C SER A 505 28.90 10.55 25.02
N ASN A 506 30.01 10.01 24.52
CA ASN A 506 30.21 8.56 24.45
C ASN A 506 30.43 7.93 25.84
N GLU A 507 31.10 8.64 26.74
CA GLU A 507 31.25 8.20 28.14
C GLU A 507 29.90 8.13 28.88
N VAL A 508 29.03 9.14 28.69
CA VAL A 508 27.67 9.16 29.25
C VAL A 508 26.82 8.01 28.67
N SER A 509 26.93 7.78 27.37
CA SER A 509 26.25 6.72 26.63
C SER A 509 26.58 5.32 27.17
N ILE A 510 27.87 4.98 27.30
CA ILE A 510 28.31 3.66 27.81
C ILE A 510 27.85 3.45 29.26
N TYR A 511 27.98 4.47 30.10
CA TYR A 511 27.54 4.40 31.50
C TYR A 511 26.04 4.11 31.61
N THR A 512 25.22 4.82 30.83
CA THR A 512 23.75 4.72 30.82
C THR A 512 23.28 3.29 30.50
N VAL A 513 23.80 2.68 29.43
CA VAL A 513 23.43 1.31 29.02
C VAL A 513 23.76 0.29 30.10
N SER A 514 24.96 0.37 30.65
CA SER A 514 25.44 -0.62 31.61
C SER A 514 24.62 -0.61 32.91
N LEU A 515 24.20 0.58 33.36
CA LEU A 515 23.39 0.75 34.56
C LEU A 515 21.99 0.20 34.36
N TYR A 516 21.29 0.67 33.32
CA TYR A 516 19.90 0.31 33.10
C TYR A 516 19.71 -1.15 32.69
N ARG A 517 20.63 -1.76 31.91
CA ARG A 517 20.57 -3.21 31.63
C ARG A 517 20.61 -4.04 32.90
N LYS A 518 21.48 -3.66 33.85
CA LYS A 518 21.63 -4.39 35.12
C LYS A 518 20.37 -4.29 35.99
N GLU A 519 19.80 -3.10 36.09
CA GLU A 519 18.57 -2.88 36.88
C GLU A 519 17.35 -3.56 36.25
N TYR A 520 17.21 -3.48 34.92
CA TYR A 520 16.12 -4.09 34.19
C TYR A 520 16.10 -5.62 34.38
N PHE A 521 17.27 -6.26 34.24
CA PHE A 521 17.42 -7.71 34.47
C PHE A 521 17.09 -8.11 35.91
N THR A 522 17.62 -7.36 36.89
CA THR A 522 17.39 -7.65 38.33
C THR A 522 15.90 -7.54 38.69
N ASN A 523 15.18 -6.60 38.09
CA ASN A 523 13.74 -6.44 38.32
C ASN A 523 12.90 -7.51 37.62
N MET A 524 13.29 -7.96 36.42
CA MET A 524 12.59 -9.04 35.71
C MET A 524 12.58 -10.34 36.52
N ILE A 525 13.73 -10.77 37.05
CA ILE A 525 13.85 -12.03 37.80
C ILE A 525 13.09 -12.02 39.14
N SER A 526 12.69 -10.84 39.62
CA SER A 526 11.97 -10.68 40.88
C SER A 526 10.44 -10.79 40.76
N LYS A 527 9.90 -10.96 39.53
CA LYS A 527 8.46 -11.00 39.28
C LYS A 527 7.83 -12.36 39.64
N PRO A 528 6.54 -12.38 40.07
CA PRO A 528 5.84 -13.63 40.39
C PRO A 528 5.58 -14.49 39.16
N LEU A 529 5.40 -15.81 39.32
CA LEU A 529 5.19 -16.73 38.19
C LEU A 529 4.00 -16.33 37.29
N SER A 530 2.92 -15.82 37.88
CA SER A 530 1.74 -15.33 37.16
C SER A 530 2.03 -14.18 36.18
N TYR A 531 3.13 -13.45 36.38
CA TYR A 531 3.58 -12.44 35.43
C TYR A 531 4.07 -13.07 34.13
N PHE A 532 4.68 -14.26 34.19
CA PHE A 532 5.22 -14.99 33.04
C PHE A 532 4.17 -15.86 32.32
N ASP A 533 3.00 -16.08 32.93
CA ASP A 533 1.87 -16.78 32.32
C ASP A 533 1.09 -15.88 31.32
N ASP A 534 1.36 -14.56 31.32
CA ASP A 534 0.82 -13.61 30.33
C ASP A 534 1.53 -13.77 28.98
N VAL A 535 0.76 -13.78 27.90
CA VAL A 535 1.24 -13.84 26.51
C VAL A 535 2.26 -12.73 26.21
N ASN A 536 2.08 -11.56 26.84
CA ASN A 536 2.97 -10.40 26.68
C ASN A 536 4.28 -10.49 27.47
N SER A 537 4.42 -11.49 28.33
CA SER A 537 5.58 -11.71 29.20
C SER A 537 6.28 -13.03 28.89
N SER A 538 6.09 -13.55 27.67
CA SER A 538 6.82 -14.72 27.21
C SER A 538 8.33 -14.49 27.29
N ALA A 539 9.09 -15.58 27.47
CA ALA A 539 10.55 -15.50 27.61
C ALA A 539 11.24 -14.80 26.41
N GLY A 540 10.68 -14.95 25.21
CA GLY A 540 11.16 -14.26 24.01
C GLY A 540 10.98 -12.74 24.09
N VAL A 541 9.80 -12.28 24.51
CA VAL A 541 9.48 -10.84 24.63
C VAL A 541 10.35 -10.16 25.69
N LEU A 542 10.53 -10.80 26.84
CA LEU A 542 11.32 -10.25 27.94
C LEU A 542 12.82 -10.16 27.60
N SER A 543 13.35 -11.12 26.86
CA SER A 543 14.72 -11.08 26.35
C SER A 543 14.92 -9.92 25.34
N ALA A 544 13.93 -9.70 24.47
CA ALA A 544 13.95 -8.58 23.52
C ALA A 544 13.96 -7.22 24.23
N ARG A 545 13.12 -7.02 25.26
CA ARG A 545 13.09 -5.76 26.04
C ARG A 545 14.40 -5.47 26.76
N LEU A 546 15.02 -6.49 27.36
CA LEU A 546 16.31 -6.34 28.04
C LEU A 546 17.41 -5.86 27.09
N ALA A 547 17.35 -6.26 25.83
CA ALA A 547 18.33 -5.90 24.82
C ALA A 547 18.03 -4.52 24.17
N ALA A 548 16.75 -4.20 23.92
CA ALA A 548 16.32 -3.01 23.18
C ALA A 548 16.18 -1.73 24.04
N ASP A 549 15.47 -1.78 25.16
CA ASP A 549 15.08 -0.56 25.92
C ASP A 549 16.31 0.27 26.37
N PRO A 550 17.38 -0.33 26.92
CA PRO A 550 18.56 0.43 27.34
C PRO A 550 19.34 1.07 26.19
N VAL A 551 19.27 0.49 24.99
CA VAL A 551 19.91 1.02 23.77
C VAL A 551 19.16 2.27 23.26
N GLN A 552 17.83 2.30 23.38
CA GLN A 552 17.06 3.50 23.05
C GLN A 552 17.40 4.67 23.99
N LEU A 553 17.54 4.41 25.29
CA LEU A 553 17.98 5.41 26.27
C LEU A 553 19.40 5.92 25.99
N GLN A 554 20.30 5.04 25.53
CA GLN A 554 21.65 5.39 25.11
C GLN A 554 21.67 6.42 23.98
N GLN A 555 20.85 6.18 22.95
CA GLN A 555 20.77 7.06 21.79
C GLN A 555 20.22 8.44 22.18
N LEU A 556 19.24 8.48 23.09
CA LEU A 556 18.67 9.74 23.59
C LEU A 556 19.69 10.57 24.38
N LEU A 557 20.39 9.96 25.34
CA LEU A 557 21.28 10.68 26.27
C LEU A 557 22.72 10.88 25.75
N GLY A 558 23.07 10.27 24.62
CA GLY A 558 24.39 10.34 23.99
C GLY A 558 24.55 11.52 23.02
N MET A 559 25.13 11.25 21.83
CA MET A 559 25.47 12.28 20.83
C MET A 559 24.24 13.02 20.27
N ASN A 560 23.06 12.38 20.22
CA ASN A 560 21.86 13.03 19.68
C ASN A 560 21.42 14.23 20.53
N MET A 561 21.50 14.11 21.87
CA MET A 561 21.25 15.23 22.78
C MET A 561 22.19 16.41 22.48
N ALA A 562 23.46 16.11 22.24
CA ALA A 562 24.46 17.12 21.92
C ALA A 562 24.17 17.83 20.59
N MET A 563 23.72 17.10 19.56
CA MET A 563 23.33 17.68 18.27
C MET A 563 22.09 18.59 18.38
N VAL A 564 21.09 18.20 19.18
CA VAL A 564 19.92 19.04 19.45
C VAL A 564 20.33 20.36 20.10
N LEU A 565 21.22 20.30 21.10
CA LEU A 565 21.75 21.50 21.76
C LEU A 565 22.52 22.40 20.78
N ILE A 566 23.33 21.82 19.90
CA ILE A 566 24.07 22.58 18.86
C ILE A 566 23.09 23.33 17.95
N SER A 567 22.04 22.66 17.47
CA SER A 567 21.04 23.26 16.58
C SER A 567 20.30 24.43 17.26
N ILE A 568 19.89 24.25 18.52
CA ILE A 568 19.20 25.30 19.28
C ILE A 568 20.11 26.52 19.48
N PHE A 569 21.33 26.31 19.98
CA PHE A 569 22.26 27.41 20.21
C PHE A 569 22.71 28.08 18.91
N GLY A 570 22.83 27.32 17.82
CA GLY A 570 23.24 27.83 16.51
C GLY A 570 22.15 28.73 15.91
N LEU A 571 20.89 28.30 15.98
CA LEU A 571 19.74 29.10 15.56
C LEU A 571 19.65 30.41 16.33
N ILE A 572 19.74 30.33 17.67
CA ILE A 572 19.73 31.51 18.55
C ILE A 572 20.86 32.47 18.14
N GLY A 573 22.07 31.95 17.93
CA GLY A 573 23.21 32.76 17.50
C GLY A 573 23.00 33.45 16.14
N CYS A 574 22.42 32.77 15.16
CA CYS A 574 22.12 33.35 13.84
C CYS A 574 21.06 34.46 13.93
N VAL A 575 20.01 34.26 14.73
CA VAL A 575 18.97 35.28 14.95
C VAL A 575 19.55 36.53 15.62
N ILE A 576 20.37 36.34 16.67
CA ILE A 576 21.05 37.45 17.37
C ILE A 576 21.90 38.28 16.40
N ILE A 577 22.72 37.64 15.57
CA ILE A 577 23.55 38.36 14.59
C ILE A 577 22.68 39.09 13.56
N ALA A 578 21.64 38.46 13.03
CA ALA A 578 20.77 39.09 12.04
C ALA A 578 20.09 40.36 12.58
N GLU A 579 19.59 40.33 13.82
CA GLU A 579 18.94 41.48 14.46
C GLU A 579 19.92 42.64 14.73
N ILE A 580 21.15 42.34 15.18
CA ILE A 580 22.16 43.34 15.47
C ILE A 580 22.52 44.17 14.22
N PHE A 581 22.68 43.53 13.06
CA PHE A 581 23.11 44.23 11.84
C PHE A 581 21.98 44.94 11.12
N HIS A 582 20.85 44.27 10.90
CA HIS A 582 19.74 44.82 10.12
C HIS A 582 18.39 44.34 10.64
N TRP A 583 17.98 44.84 11.82
CA TRP A 583 16.72 44.43 12.48
C TRP A 583 15.47 44.47 11.58
N LYS A 584 15.36 45.43 10.65
CA LYS A 584 14.24 45.51 9.69
C LYS A 584 14.26 44.36 8.67
N PHE A 585 15.42 44.06 8.09
CA PHE A 585 15.58 42.96 7.14
C PHE A 585 15.47 41.61 7.84
N ALA A 586 16.06 41.50 9.04
CA ALA A 586 15.92 40.34 9.90
C ALA A 586 14.44 40.08 10.22
N LEU A 587 13.64 41.08 10.62
CA LEU A 587 12.20 40.90 10.82
C LEU A 587 11.45 40.54 9.54
N VAL A 588 11.83 41.05 8.37
CA VAL A 588 11.19 40.67 7.09
C VAL A 588 11.58 39.27 6.65
N VAL A 589 12.73 38.76 7.06
CA VAL A 589 13.12 37.37 6.83
C VAL A 589 12.48 36.49 7.90
N ILE A 590 12.58 36.84 9.17
CA ILE A 590 12.06 36.10 10.34
C ILE A 590 10.52 36.11 10.38
N ALA A 591 9.81 37.17 10.05
CA ALA A 591 8.34 37.20 10.15
C ALA A 591 7.60 36.30 9.14
N PRO A 592 8.13 35.99 7.94
CA PRO A 592 7.62 34.92 7.09
C PRO A 592 8.45 33.64 7.23
N SER A 593 9.79 33.68 7.28
CA SER A 593 10.58 32.43 7.36
C SER A 593 10.51 31.82 8.75
N LEU A 594 10.50 32.56 9.85
CA LEU A 594 10.41 31.97 11.18
C LEU A 594 9.04 31.34 11.41
N PRO A 595 7.88 31.85 10.96
CA PRO A 595 6.64 31.08 10.92
C PRO A 595 6.45 30.22 9.66
N ILE A 596 7.36 30.13 8.69
CA ILE A 596 7.29 29.06 7.66
C ILE A 596 8.25 27.91 8.03
N ILE A 597 9.28 28.22 8.81
CA ILE A 597 10.24 27.31 9.45
C ILE A 597 9.73 26.86 10.83
N LEU A 598 8.93 27.68 11.56
CA LEU A 598 8.26 27.38 12.85
C LEU A 598 6.73 27.36 12.80
N ALA A 599 6.06 28.04 11.87
CA ALA A 599 4.59 27.98 11.69
C ALA A 599 4.23 27.18 10.42
N ALA A 600 4.85 26.03 10.35
CA ALA A 600 4.01 24.89 10.64
C ALA A 600 3.30 25.07 12.01
N ILE A 601 2.00 25.36 12.04
CA ILE A 601 1.13 24.46 12.83
C ILE A 601 0.81 23.28 11.93
N VAL A 602 1.89 22.63 11.52
CA VAL A 602 1.99 21.20 11.41
C VAL A 602 2.56 20.82 12.77
N GLY A 603 1.71 20.33 13.65
CA GLY A 603 2.22 19.29 14.52
C GLY A 603 2.14 18.01 13.71
N SER A 604 3.25 17.31 13.54
CA SER A 604 3.16 15.85 13.62
C SER A 604 2.38 15.48 14.90
N SER A 605 1.91 14.23 15.01
CA SER A 605 1.49 13.66 16.30
C SER A 605 2.33 14.26 17.46
N GLY A 606 1.68 14.95 18.43
CA GLY A 606 2.36 15.56 19.59
C GLY A 606 2.37 17.09 19.78
N SER A 607 1.66 17.91 18.98
CA SER A 607 1.58 19.39 19.15
C SER A 607 0.78 19.91 20.35
N GLY A 608 0.24 19.01 21.19
CA GLY A 608 -0.46 19.38 22.41
C GLY A 608 -1.98 19.49 22.30
N LYS A 609 -2.59 19.09 21.17
CA LYS A 609 -4.06 19.06 20.96
C LYS A 609 -4.77 18.20 22.01
N THR A 610 -4.35 16.93 22.13
CA THR A 610 -4.77 15.99 23.19
C THR A 610 -4.42 16.49 24.60
N THR A 611 -3.37 17.31 24.74
CA THR A 611 -2.94 17.84 26.05
C THR A 611 -3.91 18.88 26.60
N ILE A 612 -4.57 19.68 25.74
CA ILE A 612 -5.61 20.64 26.15
C ILE A 612 -6.84 19.89 26.67
N ILE A 613 -7.27 18.85 25.95
CA ILE A 613 -8.37 17.97 26.35
C ILE A 613 -8.06 17.30 27.70
N SER A 614 -6.81 16.86 27.89
CA SER A 614 -6.35 16.26 29.14
C SER A 614 -6.29 17.25 30.32
N LEU A 615 -6.09 18.54 30.07
CA LEU A 615 -6.14 19.60 31.09
C LEU A 615 -7.59 19.97 31.47
N LEU A 616 -8.51 19.93 30.50
CA LEU A 616 -9.94 20.19 30.70
C LEU A 616 -10.63 19.07 31.51
N GLU A 617 -10.34 17.80 31.19
CA GLU A 617 -10.72 16.63 32.00
C GLU A 617 -10.00 16.56 33.36
N ARG A 618 -9.08 17.51 33.60
CA ARG A 618 -8.25 17.61 34.79
C ARG A 618 -7.50 16.29 35.06
N PHE A 619 -7.12 15.56 34.00
CA PHE A 619 -6.13 14.49 34.08
C PHE A 619 -4.75 15.05 34.47
N TYR A 620 -4.53 16.32 34.10
CA TYR A 620 -3.39 17.13 34.52
C TYR A 620 -3.90 18.50 35.00
N GLU A 621 -3.17 19.13 35.92
CA GLU A 621 -3.45 20.51 36.34
C GLU A 621 -2.55 21.48 35.56
N PRO A 622 -3.04 22.68 35.21
CA PRO A 622 -2.23 23.67 34.49
C PRO A 622 -1.07 24.15 35.38
N THR A 623 0.14 24.14 34.84
CA THR A 623 1.36 24.57 35.55
C THR A 623 1.35 26.05 35.92
N THR A 624 0.71 26.88 35.08
CA THR A 624 0.50 28.33 35.29
C THR A 624 -0.78 28.75 34.56
N GLY A 625 -1.53 29.68 35.14
CA GLY A 625 -2.84 30.11 34.60
C GLY A 625 -4.00 29.37 35.28
N GLN A 626 -5.21 29.84 35.03
CA GLN A 626 -6.43 29.28 35.60
C GLN A 626 -7.37 28.83 34.49
N ILE A 627 -7.99 27.67 34.69
CA ILE A 627 -9.09 27.19 33.85
C ILE A 627 -10.34 27.35 34.70
N THR A 628 -11.32 28.08 34.19
CA THR A 628 -12.59 28.33 34.87
C THR A 628 -13.73 27.72 34.06
N TYR A 629 -14.63 26.99 34.73
CA TYR A 629 -15.87 26.46 34.16
C TYR A 629 -17.04 27.24 34.78
N ASN A 630 -17.83 27.94 33.95
CA ASN A 630 -18.89 28.87 34.38
C ASN A 630 -18.46 29.96 35.39
N GLY A 631 -17.18 30.36 35.36
CA GLY A 631 -16.62 31.42 36.22
C GLY A 631 -15.95 30.90 37.50
N ASP A 632 -16.19 29.64 37.85
CA ASP A 632 -15.54 28.97 38.98
C ASP A 632 -14.28 28.24 38.53
N LEU A 633 -13.23 28.27 39.35
CA LEU A 633 -11.99 27.55 39.07
C LEU A 633 -12.24 26.04 39.06
N ILE A 634 -11.81 25.34 37.99
CA ILE A 634 -11.99 23.89 37.91
C ILE A 634 -11.24 23.14 39.03
N GLN A 635 -10.22 23.78 39.63
CA GLN A 635 -9.48 23.25 40.78
C GLN A 635 -10.30 23.23 42.07
N SER A 636 -11.25 24.15 42.24
CA SER A 636 -12.14 24.21 43.41
C SER A 636 -13.34 23.27 43.31
N MET A 637 -13.65 22.76 42.11
CA MET A 637 -14.68 21.74 41.91
C MET A 637 -14.15 20.34 42.27
N SER A 638 -15.04 19.44 42.69
CA SER A 638 -14.66 18.04 42.89
C SER A 638 -14.47 17.33 41.54
N LEU A 639 -13.55 16.36 41.43
CA LEU A 639 -13.27 15.67 40.16
C LEU A 639 -14.51 14.91 39.63
N THR A 640 -15.32 14.37 40.53
CA THR A 640 -16.55 13.64 40.17
C THR A 640 -17.62 14.57 39.63
N GLU A 641 -17.72 15.78 40.19
CA GLU A 641 -18.64 16.83 39.72
C GLU A 641 -18.16 17.38 38.37
N LEU A 642 -16.88 17.79 38.27
CA LEU A 642 -16.30 18.31 37.02
C LEU A 642 -16.43 17.32 35.85
N ARG A 643 -16.07 16.05 36.05
CA ARG A 643 -16.20 15.00 35.02
C ARG A 643 -17.62 14.46 34.86
N GLY A 644 -18.51 14.77 35.80
CA GLY A 644 -19.94 14.49 35.65
C GLY A 644 -20.59 15.40 34.61
N HIS A 645 -20.06 16.62 34.46
CA HIS A 645 -20.49 17.58 33.45
C HIS A 645 -19.80 17.41 32.08
N MET A 646 -18.92 16.42 31.91
CA MET A 646 -18.05 16.30 30.73
C MET A 646 -17.97 14.86 30.21
N SER A 647 -17.89 14.70 28.88
CA SER A 647 -17.59 13.41 28.26
C SER A 647 -16.54 13.54 27.17
N LEU A 648 -15.64 12.57 27.10
CA LEU A 648 -14.53 12.51 26.16
C LEU A 648 -14.73 11.39 25.12
N VAL A 649 -14.53 11.71 23.85
CA VAL A 649 -14.35 10.76 22.74
C VAL A 649 -12.91 10.87 22.23
N ALA A 650 -12.16 9.78 22.35
CA ALA A 650 -10.74 9.73 21.97
C ALA A 650 -10.51 9.34 20.51
N GLN A 651 -9.32 9.63 19.99
CA GLN A 651 -8.90 9.37 18.61
C GLN A 651 -9.01 7.89 18.21
N GLU A 652 -8.47 6.99 19.04
CA GLU A 652 -8.68 5.54 18.94
C GLU A 652 -9.59 5.06 20.09
N PRO A 653 -10.88 4.77 19.81
CA PRO A 653 -11.87 4.44 20.83
C PRO A 653 -11.65 3.02 21.37
N PHE A 654 -11.33 2.92 22.66
CA PHE A 654 -11.15 1.65 23.35
C PHE A 654 -12.48 1.11 23.91
N LEU A 655 -12.85 -0.09 23.49
CA LEU A 655 -14.01 -0.83 24.01
C LEU A 655 -13.53 -1.98 24.89
N LEU A 656 -14.19 -2.13 26.04
CA LEU A 656 -13.94 -3.21 27.00
C LEU A 656 -14.53 -4.52 26.46
N HIS A 657 -13.94 -5.64 26.89
CA HIS A 657 -14.53 -6.94 26.62
C HIS A 657 -15.88 -7.06 27.35
N GLY A 658 -16.96 -7.23 26.59
CA GLY A 658 -18.32 -7.26 27.12
C GLY A 658 -19.35 -7.04 26.01
N THR A 659 -20.60 -6.86 26.40
CA THR A 659 -21.67 -6.53 25.46
C THR A 659 -21.57 -5.07 24.98
N ILE A 660 -22.23 -4.76 23.87
CA ILE A 660 -22.34 -3.38 23.39
C ILE A 660 -23.05 -2.51 24.43
N ARG A 661 -24.11 -3.03 25.07
CA ARG A 661 -24.82 -2.40 26.18
C ARG A 661 -23.86 -1.99 27.30
N GLU A 662 -23.10 -2.94 27.85
CA GLU A 662 -22.14 -2.70 28.93
C GLU A 662 -21.08 -1.66 28.55
N ASN A 663 -20.70 -1.64 27.27
CA ASN A 663 -19.75 -0.66 26.78
C ASN A 663 -20.36 0.74 26.65
N ILE A 664 -21.64 0.90 26.34
CA ILE A 664 -22.28 2.21 26.19
C ILE A 664 -22.69 2.77 27.55
N THR A 665 -23.22 1.93 28.43
CA THR A 665 -23.70 2.31 29.76
C THR A 665 -22.57 2.54 30.77
N LEU A 666 -21.32 2.33 30.35
CA LEU A 666 -20.14 2.46 31.17
C LEU A 666 -20.07 3.85 31.82
N GLY A 667 -20.25 3.92 33.13
CA GLY A 667 -20.20 5.14 33.95
C GLY A 667 -21.53 5.87 34.17
N VAL A 668 -22.65 5.29 33.73
CA VAL A 668 -23.99 5.63 34.23
C VAL A 668 -24.31 4.69 35.40
N ALA A 669 -24.83 5.20 36.51
CA ALA A 669 -25.19 4.36 37.66
C ALA A 669 -26.43 3.49 37.33
N ASP A 670 -26.38 2.19 37.62
CA ASP A 670 -27.41 1.18 37.25
C ASP A 670 -28.86 1.55 37.62
N ASN A 671 -29.06 2.43 38.61
CA ASN A 671 -30.38 2.84 39.08
C ASN A 671 -31.09 3.86 38.15
N ASN A 672 -30.41 4.43 37.15
CA ASN A 672 -30.92 5.46 36.24
C ASN A 672 -31.00 5.01 34.77
N LEU A 673 -30.81 3.73 34.47
CA LEU A 673 -30.73 3.25 33.10
C LEU A 673 -32.13 2.92 32.54
N ASP A 674 -32.69 3.84 31.76
CA ASP A 674 -33.85 3.56 30.91
C ASP A 674 -33.35 3.09 29.52
N ASP A 675 -33.85 1.95 29.06
CA ASP A 675 -33.53 1.41 27.73
C ASP A 675 -33.93 2.39 26.62
N ALA A 676 -34.93 3.26 26.86
CA ALA A 676 -35.28 4.33 25.94
C ALA A 676 -34.15 5.37 25.78
N LEU A 677 -33.47 5.72 26.88
CA LEU A 677 -32.37 6.71 26.88
C LEU A 677 -31.10 6.12 26.26
N LEU A 678 -30.80 4.85 26.55
CA LEU A 678 -29.75 4.10 25.87
C LEU A 678 -30.00 4.06 24.37
N HIS A 679 -31.22 3.72 23.94
CA HIS A 679 -31.55 3.68 22.53
C HIS A 679 -31.48 5.06 21.87
N GLN A 680 -31.89 6.12 22.58
CA GLN A 680 -31.78 7.49 22.09
C GLN A 680 -30.32 7.92 21.91
N ALA A 681 -29.45 7.73 22.92
CA ALA A 681 -28.03 8.06 22.80
C ALA A 681 -27.31 7.28 21.69
N CYS A 682 -27.75 6.04 21.43
CA CYS A 682 -27.23 5.25 20.32
C CYS A 682 -27.79 5.66 18.96
N ARG A 683 -28.99 6.26 18.91
CA ARG A 683 -29.55 6.87 17.70
C ARG A 683 -28.83 8.20 17.41
N ASP A 684 -28.60 9.00 18.44
CA ASP A 684 -27.87 10.27 18.34
C ASP A 684 -26.39 10.06 17.95
N ALA A 685 -25.83 8.88 18.24
CA ALA A 685 -24.49 8.46 17.79
C ALA A 685 -24.51 7.56 16.54
N GLU A 686 -25.65 7.44 15.87
CA GLU A 686 -25.84 6.68 14.62
C GLU A 686 -25.36 5.22 14.67
N ILE A 687 -25.49 4.56 15.82
CA ILE A 687 -25.07 3.17 16.00
C ILE A 687 -26.23 2.23 16.37
N HIS A 688 -27.40 2.78 16.71
CA HIS A 688 -28.58 2.01 17.11
C HIS A 688 -29.00 0.99 16.06
N ASP A 689 -29.07 1.38 14.80
CA ASP A 689 -29.59 0.52 13.73
C ASP A 689 -28.63 -0.63 13.42
N PHE A 690 -27.31 -0.33 13.46
CA PHE A 690 -26.29 -1.36 13.40
C PHE A 690 -26.43 -2.33 14.57
N ILE A 691 -26.53 -1.84 15.80
CA ILE A 691 -26.66 -2.69 16.99
C ILE A 691 -27.94 -3.52 16.92
N ALA A 692 -29.07 -2.93 16.51
CA ALA A 692 -30.36 -3.59 16.38
C ALA A 692 -30.37 -4.63 15.25
N SER A 693 -29.55 -4.46 14.21
CA SER A 693 -29.36 -5.45 13.14
C SER A 693 -28.57 -6.68 13.60
N LEU A 694 -27.82 -6.59 14.70
CA LEU A 694 -27.07 -7.72 15.24
C LEU A 694 -28.02 -8.75 15.87
N PRO A 695 -27.70 -10.06 15.78
CA PRO A 695 -28.60 -11.13 16.22
C PRO A 695 -29.05 -11.01 17.69
N ASN A 696 -28.19 -10.46 18.54
CA ASN A 696 -28.45 -10.27 19.98
C ASN A 696 -28.62 -8.79 20.34
N GLY A 697 -28.79 -7.90 19.36
CA GLY A 697 -28.98 -6.47 19.61
C GLY A 697 -27.85 -5.85 20.43
N TYR A 698 -28.24 -5.09 21.45
CA TYR A 698 -27.35 -4.47 22.44
C TYR A 698 -26.57 -5.47 23.31
N ASP A 699 -27.05 -6.71 23.44
CA ASP A 699 -26.40 -7.76 24.22
C ASP A 699 -25.37 -8.54 23.38
N THR A 700 -25.08 -8.07 22.17
CA THR A 700 -24.02 -8.63 21.32
C THR A 700 -22.66 -8.39 21.96
N ASN A 701 -21.89 -9.46 22.13
CA ASN A 701 -20.53 -9.41 22.71
C ASN A 701 -19.50 -9.10 21.63
N ILE A 702 -18.67 -8.08 21.85
CA ILE A 702 -17.75 -7.50 20.85
C ILE A 702 -16.29 -7.96 21.02
N GLY A 703 -15.99 -8.80 22.02
CA GLY A 703 -14.65 -9.38 22.24
C GLY A 703 -13.60 -8.38 22.74
N SER A 704 -12.34 -8.83 22.88
CA SER A 704 -11.24 -7.99 23.40
C SER A 704 -10.89 -6.85 22.43
N ALA A 705 -10.92 -5.60 22.91
CA ALA A 705 -10.68 -4.37 22.13
C ALA A 705 -11.62 -4.18 20.93
N GLY A 706 -12.80 -4.83 20.95
CA GLY A 706 -13.83 -4.67 19.92
C GLY A 706 -13.43 -5.18 18.54
N VAL A 707 -12.50 -6.13 18.40
CA VAL A 707 -11.94 -6.61 17.10
C VAL A 707 -13.01 -6.99 16.06
N MET A 708 -14.23 -7.30 16.49
CA MET A 708 -15.37 -7.62 15.62
C MET A 708 -16.10 -6.39 15.03
N LEU A 709 -15.69 -5.18 15.41
CA LEU A 709 -16.25 -3.91 14.95
C LEU A 709 -15.23 -3.15 14.10
N SER A 710 -15.71 -2.44 13.07
CA SER A 710 -14.88 -1.53 12.28
C SER A 710 -14.42 -0.33 13.13
N GLY A 711 -13.38 0.39 12.67
CA GLY A 711 -12.89 1.60 13.33
C GLY A 711 -14.01 2.61 13.60
N GLY A 712 -14.82 2.92 12.59
CA GLY A 712 -15.98 3.81 12.72
C GLY A 712 -17.09 3.29 13.63
N GLN A 713 -17.33 1.97 13.70
CA GLN A 713 -18.30 1.39 14.64
C GLN A 713 -17.83 1.52 16.10
N LYS A 714 -16.53 1.31 16.35
CA LYS A 714 -15.97 1.53 17.69
C LYS A 714 -16.08 2.99 18.11
N GLN A 715 -15.86 3.90 17.16
CA GLN A 715 -15.97 5.34 17.38
C GLN A 715 -17.39 5.73 17.76
N ARG A 716 -18.39 5.26 17.01
CA ARG A 716 -19.79 5.55 17.28
C ARG A 716 -20.31 4.95 18.59
N ILE A 717 -19.86 3.75 18.98
CA ILE A 717 -20.14 3.22 20.32
C ILE A 717 -19.53 4.10 21.42
N SER A 718 -18.34 4.67 21.19
CA SER A 718 -17.71 5.60 22.13
C SER A 718 -18.41 6.96 22.17
N ILE A 719 -19.00 7.42 21.06
CA ILE A 719 -19.84 8.62 21.00
C ILE A 719 -21.16 8.38 21.75
N ALA A 720 -21.82 7.23 21.54
CA ALA A 720 -23.03 6.85 22.28
C ALA A 720 -22.78 6.80 23.80
N ARG A 721 -21.62 6.27 24.20
CA ARG A 721 -21.15 6.27 25.61
C ARG A 721 -20.96 7.68 26.16
N ALA A 722 -20.53 8.62 25.34
CA ALA A 722 -20.35 10.01 25.75
C ALA A 722 -21.71 10.72 25.88
N LEU A 723 -22.64 10.48 24.95
CA LEU A 723 -23.95 11.13 24.88
C LEU A 723 -24.95 10.61 25.92
N ILE A 724 -24.93 9.31 26.27
CA ILE A 724 -25.84 8.74 27.27
C ILE A 724 -25.68 9.34 28.68
N ARG A 725 -24.54 10.00 28.93
CA ARG A 725 -24.26 10.70 30.18
C ARG A 725 -24.82 12.12 30.23
N ASP A 726 -25.37 12.63 29.12
CA ASP A 726 -25.88 14.00 28.95
C ASP A 726 -24.91 15.08 29.47
N PRO A 727 -23.67 15.16 28.93
CA PRO A 727 -22.65 16.06 29.44
C PRO A 727 -22.93 17.51 29.02
N ASP A 728 -22.76 18.46 29.95
CA ASP A 728 -22.80 19.89 29.65
C ASP A 728 -21.66 20.35 28.73
N LEU A 729 -20.56 19.59 28.65
CA LEU A 729 -19.41 19.87 27.79
C LEU A 729 -18.82 18.59 27.17
N LEU A 730 -18.96 18.45 25.85
CA LEU A 730 -18.44 17.32 25.08
C LEU A 730 -17.05 17.62 24.49
N LEU A 731 -16.09 16.71 24.70
CA LEU A 731 -14.72 16.82 24.23
C LEU A 731 -14.42 15.76 23.16
N LEU A 732 -14.01 16.19 21.97
CA LEU A 732 -13.74 15.32 20.81
C LEU A 732 -12.27 15.45 20.39
N ASP A 733 -11.46 14.40 20.56
CA ASP A 733 -10.02 14.40 20.20
C ASP A 733 -9.79 13.59 18.92
N GLU A 734 -9.60 14.27 17.78
CA GLU A 734 -9.47 13.64 16.45
C GLU A 734 -10.50 12.52 16.22
N ALA A 735 -11.70 12.73 16.76
CA ALA A 735 -12.73 11.71 16.89
C ALA A 735 -13.28 11.22 15.54
N THR A 736 -12.85 11.80 14.41
CA THR A 736 -13.22 11.46 13.04
C THR A 736 -12.11 10.76 12.25
N SER A 737 -10.89 10.59 12.81
CA SER A 737 -9.73 10.10 12.05
C SER A 737 -9.86 8.66 11.51
N SER A 738 -10.78 7.90 12.10
CA SER A 738 -11.08 6.50 11.75
C SER A 738 -12.50 6.32 11.22
N LEU A 739 -13.24 7.43 11.09
CA LEU A 739 -14.56 7.47 10.51
C LEU A 739 -14.40 7.74 9.01
N ASP A 740 -15.16 6.99 8.24
CA ASP A 740 -15.41 7.20 6.83
C ASP A 740 -15.75 8.69 6.64
N SER A 741 -15.43 9.28 5.47
CA SER A 741 -15.77 10.68 5.09
C SER A 741 -17.27 10.99 5.18
N GLU A 742 -18.03 9.97 5.56
CA GLU A 742 -19.27 10.00 6.31
C GLU A 742 -19.29 10.94 7.48
N THR A 743 -19.05 10.44 8.66
CA THR A 743 -19.41 11.04 9.93
C THR A 743 -18.71 12.38 10.22
N GLU A 744 -17.64 12.70 9.48
CA GLU A 744 -16.94 13.99 9.55
C GLU A 744 -17.79 15.17 9.07
N THR A 745 -18.76 14.88 8.23
CA THR A 745 -19.48 15.88 7.49
C THR A 745 -20.64 16.47 8.36
N GLU A 746 -21.08 15.82 9.48
CA GLU A 746 -22.25 16.16 10.38
C GLU A 746 -22.03 17.26 11.37
N ILE A 747 -20.80 17.68 11.48
CA ILE A 747 -20.41 18.60 12.54
C ILE A 747 -20.20 20.02 12.01
N GLN A 748 -20.01 20.23 10.70
CA GLN A 748 -19.81 21.57 10.12
C GLN A 748 -20.98 21.98 9.23
N LYS A 749 -21.67 23.08 9.61
CA LYS A 749 -22.82 23.65 8.88
C LYS A 749 -22.38 24.26 7.55
N THR A 750 -22.29 23.40 6.56
CA THR A 750 -22.54 23.67 5.15
C THR A 750 -23.85 22.94 4.80
N GLU A 751 -24.57 23.33 3.75
CA GLU A 751 -25.80 22.63 3.33
C GLU A 751 -25.44 21.38 2.53
N GLY A 752 -25.95 20.22 2.92
CA GLY A 752 -25.58 18.93 2.32
C GLY A 752 -25.62 17.80 3.33
N VAL A 753 -25.35 16.56 2.90
CA VAL A 753 -25.29 15.42 3.84
C VAL A 753 -23.90 15.25 4.36
N LYS A 754 -23.98 14.89 5.60
CA LYS A 754 -23.02 15.17 6.58
C LYS A 754 -22.56 13.83 7.21
N GLU A 755 -23.27 12.73 6.97
CA GLU A 755 -22.68 11.41 6.90
C GLU A 755 -22.87 10.71 5.50
N VAL A 756 -21.82 10.01 5.08
CA VAL A 756 -21.18 9.45 3.84
C VAL A 756 -21.19 7.94 3.55
N GLY A 757 -22.30 7.28 3.24
CA GLY A 757 -22.22 5.83 3.07
C GLY A 757 -23.43 5.22 2.47
N PRO A 758 -23.89 4.04 2.94
CA PRO A 758 -24.50 3.09 2.00
C PRO A 758 -25.68 3.70 1.27
N ASP A 759 -26.52 4.45 1.98
CA ASP A 759 -27.70 5.13 1.45
C ASP A 759 -27.48 6.64 1.18
N THR A 760 -26.31 7.19 1.50
CA THR A 760 -25.94 8.58 1.16
C THR A 760 -25.88 8.74 -0.34
N ILE A 761 -26.53 9.80 -0.82
CA ILE A 761 -26.76 9.99 -2.24
C ILE A 761 -25.64 10.83 -2.84
N TYR A 762 -24.93 10.27 -3.81
CA TYR A 762 -23.91 10.97 -4.56
C TYR A 762 -24.44 11.35 -5.93
N ARG A 763 -23.98 12.48 -6.48
CA ARG A 763 -24.13 12.72 -7.90
C ARG A 763 -23.27 11.70 -8.65
N ILE A 764 -23.92 10.80 -9.38
CA ILE A 764 -23.26 9.67 -10.04
C ILE A 764 -22.83 10.05 -11.46
N GLY A 765 -21.75 10.85 -11.57
CA GLY A 765 -21.28 11.48 -12.82
C GLY A 765 -21.25 10.57 -14.06
N SER A 766 -20.18 9.81 -14.30
CA SER A 766 -20.11 8.94 -15.50
C SER A 766 -20.97 7.68 -15.42
N VAL A 767 -21.39 7.30 -14.21
CA VAL A 767 -22.19 6.08 -13.95
C VAL A 767 -23.66 6.28 -14.36
N SER A 768 -24.17 7.52 -14.36
CA SER A 768 -25.53 7.84 -14.81
C SER A 768 -25.83 7.38 -16.24
N LYS A 769 -24.81 7.36 -17.12
CA LYS A 769 -24.95 6.92 -18.51
C LYS A 769 -25.41 5.47 -18.63
N ILE A 770 -25.08 4.62 -17.66
CA ILE A 770 -25.53 3.21 -17.61
C ILE A 770 -27.05 3.14 -17.43
N PHE A 771 -27.65 4.04 -16.65
CA PHE A 771 -29.10 4.08 -16.44
C PHE A 771 -29.86 4.40 -17.72
N THR A 772 -29.35 5.30 -18.55
CA THR A 772 -29.94 5.61 -19.86
C THR A 772 -29.97 4.39 -20.77
N VAL A 773 -28.85 3.64 -20.82
CA VAL A 773 -28.74 2.42 -21.63
C VAL A 773 -29.67 1.32 -21.11
N LEU A 774 -29.75 1.14 -19.79
CA LEU A 774 -30.65 0.15 -19.18
C LEU A 774 -32.12 0.51 -19.38
N ALA A 775 -32.51 1.78 -19.26
CA ALA A 775 -33.88 2.23 -19.54
C ALA A 775 -34.26 1.94 -21.00
N PHE A 776 -33.35 2.20 -21.95
CA PHE A 776 -33.55 1.89 -23.36
C PHE A 776 -33.75 0.39 -23.60
N LEU A 777 -32.85 -0.44 -23.07
CA LEU A 777 -32.90 -1.90 -23.22
C LEU A 777 -34.09 -2.54 -22.48
N ALA A 778 -34.54 -1.96 -21.37
CA ALA A 778 -35.68 -2.44 -20.60
C ALA A 778 -37.03 -2.09 -21.25
N GLU A 779 -37.14 -0.93 -21.89
CA GLU A 779 -38.38 -0.49 -22.54
C GLU A 779 -38.52 -1.04 -23.97
N VAL A 780 -37.48 -0.91 -24.80
CA VAL A 780 -37.54 -1.19 -26.25
C VAL A 780 -36.70 -2.41 -26.65
N GLY A 781 -35.62 -2.72 -25.91
CA GLY A 781 -34.69 -3.81 -26.26
C GLY A 781 -33.66 -3.39 -27.31
N ASP A 782 -33.08 -4.36 -28.03
CA ASP A 782 -32.02 -4.15 -29.04
C ASP A 782 -32.52 -4.20 -30.50
N THR A 783 -33.82 -4.01 -30.73
CA THR A 783 -34.45 -4.16 -32.06
C THR A 783 -34.06 -3.10 -33.07
N HIS A 784 -33.78 -1.86 -32.63
CA HIS A 784 -33.45 -0.71 -33.48
C HIS A 784 -31.94 -0.36 -33.45
N TRP A 785 -31.10 -1.32 -33.09
CA TRP A 785 -29.68 -1.11 -32.81
C TRP A 785 -28.88 -0.52 -33.97
N ASN A 786 -29.14 -1.00 -35.19
CA ASN A 786 -28.45 -0.56 -36.40
C ASN A 786 -29.20 0.55 -37.13
N THR A 787 -30.27 1.07 -36.52
CA THR A 787 -31.07 2.14 -37.10
C THR A 787 -30.38 3.48 -36.86
N PRO A 788 -30.29 4.37 -37.87
CA PRO A 788 -29.79 5.73 -37.71
C PRO A 788 -30.56 6.52 -36.64
N ILE A 789 -29.87 7.40 -35.91
CA ILE A 789 -30.48 8.25 -34.89
C ILE A 789 -31.48 9.26 -35.46
N THR A 790 -31.31 9.63 -36.73
CA THR A 790 -32.15 10.57 -37.49
C THR A 790 -33.59 10.09 -37.66
N GLU A 791 -33.84 8.78 -37.64
CA GLU A 791 -35.20 8.20 -37.72
C GLU A 791 -36.05 8.56 -36.49
N PHE A 792 -35.42 8.75 -35.33
CA PHE A 792 -36.11 9.00 -34.06
C PHE A 792 -36.02 10.45 -33.59
N ILE A 793 -35.03 11.20 -34.06
CA ILE A 793 -34.83 12.61 -33.72
C ILE A 793 -34.99 13.46 -34.99
N PRO A 794 -36.20 13.98 -35.28
CA PRO A 794 -36.49 14.71 -36.51
C PRO A 794 -35.68 16.01 -36.64
N GLU A 795 -35.23 16.61 -35.54
CA GLU A 795 -34.33 17.76 -35.53
C GLU A 795 -32.98 17.44 -36.19
N LEU A 796 -32.43 16.24 -36.00
CA LEU A 796 -31.17 15.81 -36.62
C LEU A 796 -31.34 15.49 -38.11
N ALA A 797 -32.47 14.90 -38.49
CA ALA A 797 -32.80 14.66 -39.90
C ALA A 797 -32.89 15.97 -40.71
N GLN A 798 -33.34 17.06 -40.07
CA GLN A 798 -33.35 18.40 -40.68
C GLN A 798 -31.94 18.96 -40.89
N PHE A 799 -30.95 18.64 -40.04
CA PHE A 799 -29.55 19.04 -40.24
C PHE A 799 -28.89 18.29 -41.40
N SER A 800 -29.17 16.99 -41.55
CA SER A 800 -28.72 16.22 -42.72
C SER A 800 -29.29 16.79 -44.03
N ALA A 801 -30.50 17.34 -44.00
CA ALA A 801 -31.21 17.86 -45.17
C ALA A 801 -31.00 19.37 -45.47
N ARG A 802 -30.52 20.19 -44.51
CA ARG A 802 -30.31 21.63 -44.71
C ARG A 802 -29.02 21.91 -45.51
N ALA A 803 -29.12 22.81 -46.49
CA ALA A 803 -27.94 23.50 -47.02
C ALA A 803 -27.52 24.58 -46.01
N LEU A 804 -26.27 24.53 -45.56
CA LEU A 804 -25.72 25.36 -44.48
C LEU A 804 -25.93 26.86 -44.74
N THR A 805 -26.58 27.55 -43.80
CA THR A 805 -26.58 29.02 -43.70
C THR A 805 -25.46 29.55 -42.79
N GLN A 806 -24.71 28.66 -42.13
CA GLN A 806 -23.60 28.96 -41.21
C GLN A 806 -22.26 28.33 -41.67
N PRO A 807 -21.10 28.90 -41.29
CA PRO A 807 -19.79 28.49 -41.79
C PRO A 807 -19.21 27.31 -41.00
N ILE A 808 -19.81 26.12 -41.12
CA ILE A 808 -19.21 24.88 -40.60
C ILE A 808 -18.44 24.23 -41.75
N ASP A 809 -17.17 23.87 -41.50
CA ASP A 809 -16.30 23.26 -42.50
C ASP A 809 -16.73 21.81 -42.81
N ASP A 810 -16.83 21.45 -44.09
CA ASP A 810 -17.26 20.13 -44.55
C ASP A 810 -16.44 18.97 -43.97
N VAL A 811 -15.15 19.17 -43.66
CA VAL A 811 -14.27 18.13 -43.06
C VAL A 811 -14.74 17.71 -41.65
N ARG A 812 -15.54 18.56 -40.99
CA ARG A 812 -16.07 18.33 -39.64
C ARG A 812 -17.57 18.12 -39.61
N ARG A 813 -18.21 18.06 -40.78
CA ARG A 813 -19.62 17.75 -40.86
C ARG A 813 -19.84 16.36 -40.29
N THR A 814 -20.70 16.27 -39.29
CA THR A 814 -21.17 14.98 -38.81
C THR A 814 -22.24 14.47 -39.77
N ASP A 815 -22.02 13.30 -40.34
CA ASP A 815 -23.10 12.58 -41.01
C ASP A 815 -23.95 11.88 -39.94
N TRP A 816 -25.10 12.45 -39.63
CA TRP A 816 -26.00 11.90 -38.61
C TRP A 816 -26.68 10.61 -39.06
N GLU A 817 -26.71 10.31 -40.37
CA GLU A 817 -27.25 9.05 -40.89
C GLU A 817 -26.31 7.86 -40.61
N ASP A 818 -25.00 8.10 -40.49
CA ASP A 818 -24.00 7.08 -40.16
C ASP A 818 -23.96 6.74 -38.65
N ILE A 819 -24.64 7.54 -37.83
CA ILE A 819 -24.68 7.36 -36.37
C ILE A 819 -25.90 6.52 -36.01
N THR A 820 -25.65 5.23 -35.75
CA THR A 820 -26.69 4.30 -35.28
C THR A 820 -26.92 4.42 -33.77
N ILE A 821 -28.13 4.04 -33.31
CA ILE A 821 -28.46 3.90 -31.88
C ILE A 821 -27.39 3.06 -31.17
N GLY A 822 -26.96 1.99 -31.81
CA GLY A 822 -25.98 1.07 -31.26
C GLY A 822 -24.57 1.63 -31.14
N ALA A 823 -24.17 2.49 -32.08
CA ALA A 823 -22.90 3.21 -32.00
C ALA A 823 -22.90 4.19 -30.82
N LEU A 824 -24.00 4.92 -30.59
CA LEU A 824 -24.11 5.85 -29.45
C LEU A 824 -24.08 5.13 -28.10
N VAL A 825 -24.78 4.00 -27.97
CA VAL A 825 -24.75 3.20 -26.73
C VAL A 825 -23.38 2.58 -26.48
N ALA A 826 -22.60 2.32 -27.54
CA ALA A 826 -21.25 1.76 -27.44
C ALA A 826 -20.17 2.75 -26.96
N GLN A 827 -20.39 4.06 -27.12
CA GLN A 827 -19.36 5.09 -26.99
C GLN A 827 -19.31 5.78 -25.60
N VAL A 828 -19.87 5.16 -24.56
CA VAL A 828 -20.13 5.76 -23.24
C VAL A 828 -18.85 6.11 -22.41
N SER A 829 -17.65 5.92 -22.97
CA SER A 829 -16.38 6.30 -22.33
C SER A 829 -16.04 7.79 -22.46
N GLY A 830 -15.40 8.33 -21.43
CA GLY A 830 -15.23 9.75 -21.16
C GLY A 830 -14.36 10.59 -22.09
N VAL A 831 -14.96 11.23 -23.09
CA VAL A 831 -14.31 12.24 -23.94
C VAL A 831 -14.91 13.61 -23.64
N GLY A 832 -14.14 14.53 -23.06
CA GLY A 832 -14.62 15.80 -22.52
C GLY A 832 -14.97 16.90 -23.53
N ARG A 833 -15.20 16.61 -24.82
CA ARG A 833 -15.38 17.64 -25.86
C ARG A 833 -16.82 18.16 -26.00
N ASP A 834 -17.81 17.36 -25.60
CA ASP A 834 -19.20 17.58 -26.04
C ASP A 834 -20.06 18.38 -25.04
N TYR A 835 -19.50 18.83 -23.92
CA TYR A 835 -20.12 19.83 -23.05
C TYR A 835 -19.05 20.90 -22.77
N GLY A 836 -19.28 22.14 -23.20
CA GLY A 836 -18.30 23.21 -23.07
C GLY A 836 -17.94 23.51 -21.62
N VAL A 837 -16.67 23.91 -21.38
CA VAL A 837 -16.14 24.88 -20.38
C VAL A 837 -14.62 24.68 -20.18
N LEU A 838 -14.07 23.47 -20.37
CA LEU A 838 -12.65 23.21 -20.19
C LEU A 838 -11.91 23.26 -21.55
N GLY A 839 -11.21 24.37 -21.81
CA GLY A 839 -10.30 24.52 -22.96
C GLY A 839 -10.70 25.58 -23.99
N GLU A 840 -11.87 26.19 -23.84
CA GLU A 840 -12.36 27.27 -24.71
C GLU A 840 -11.95 28.64 -24.17
N LEU A 841 -11.05 29.31 -24.91
CA LEU A 841 -10.52 30.61 -24.51
C LEU A 841 -11.62 31.66 -24.34
N THR A 842 -12.68 31.62 -25.15
CA THR A 842 -13.69 32.70 -25.14
C THR A 842 -14.53 32.79 -23.86
N GLN A 843 -14.40 31.83 -22.94
CA GLN A 843 -15.19 31.73 -21.71
C GLN A 843 -14.34 31.69 -20.42
N THR A 844 -13.01 31.80 -20.52
CA THR A 844 -12.15 31.86 -19.33
C THR A 844 -12.10 33.28 -18.77
N GLU A 845 -12.51 33.48 -17.52
CA GLU A 845 -12.67 34.81 -16.88
C GLU A 845 -11.34 35.60 -16.73
N ASN A 846 -10.19 35.00 -17.02
CA ASN A 846 -8.85 35.56 -16.79
C ASN A 846 -7.91 35.48 -18.01
N ILE A 847 -8.39 35.76 -19.23
CA ILE A 847 -7.47 35.97 -20.36
C ILE A 847 -6.84 37.35 -20.25
N THR A 848 -5.51 37.41 -20.14
CA THR A 848 -4.78 38.69 -20.13
C THR A 848 -5.00 39.46 -21.44
N VAL A 849 -5.08 40.79 -21.37
CA VAL A 849 -5.36 41.68 -22.52
C VAL A 849 -4.43 41.39 -23.72
N ASN A 850 -3.21 40.92 -23.47
CA ASN A 850 -2.21 40.58 -24.48
C ASN A 850 -2.58 39.34 -25.31
N TRP A 851 -3.28 38.36 -24.74
CA TRP A 851 -3.71 37.17 -25.48
C TRP A 851 -4.99 37.43 -26.29
N GLN A 852 -5.86 38.35 -25.84
CA GLN A 852 -7.08 38.72 -26.59
C GLN A 852 -6.78 39.35 -27.95
N SER A 853 -5.67 40.09 -28.09
CA SER A 853 -5.26 40.67 -29.38
C SER A 853 -4.79 39.64 -30.42
N SER A 854 -4.46 38.43 -30.00
CA SER A 854 -3.92 37.37 -30.86
C SER A 854 -5.01 36.55 -31.56
N PHE A 855 -6.28 36.73 -31.20
CA PHE A 855 -7.41 35.98 -31.76
C PHE A 855 -8.46 36.90 -32.41
N PRO A 856 -9.17 36.46 -33.47
CA PRO A 856 -10.15 37.29 -34.15
C PRO A 856 -11.42 37.48 -33.30
N THR A 857 -11.98 38.70 -33.23
CA THR A 857 -13.20 38.95 -32.46
C THR A 857 -14.39 38.09 -32.93
N LEU A 858 -15.02 37.38 -32.00
CA LEU A 858 -16.21 36.57 -32.26
C LEU A 858 -17.48 37.45 -32.33
N ARG A 859 -18.30 37.26 -33.37
CA ARG A 859 -19.66 37.85 -33.43
C ARG A 859 -20.65 36.89 -32.76
N GLY A 860 -21.71 37.42 -32.15
CA GLY A 860 -22.62 36.76 -31.19
C GLY A 860 -23.40 35.49 -31.61
N ALA A 861 -22.99 34.80 -32.68
CA ALA A 861 -23.51 33.49 -33.09
C ALA A 861 -22.42 32.40 -33.20
N THR A 862 -21.19 32.68 -32.73
CA THR A 862 -20.04 31.77 -32.86
C THR A 862 -19.64 31.07 -31.56
N VAL A 863 -20.39 31.35 -30.49
CA VAL A 863 -20.36 30.62 -29.23
C VAL A 863 -21.67 29.85 -29.18
N PRO A 864 -21.64 28.52 -28.95
CA PRO A 864 -22.87 27.76 -28.86
C PRO A 864 -23.77 28.35 -27.75
N PRO A 865 -25.09 28.46 -27.97
CA PRO A 865 -26.03 29.00 -26.97
C PRO A 865 -25.96 28.27 -25.63
N CYS A 866 -25.45 27.04 -25.62
CA CYS A 866 -25.29 26.18 -24.44
C CYS A 866 -23.83 25.98 -24.00
N GLY A 867 -22.96 26.96 -24.26
CA GLY A 867 -21.52 26.86 -23.95
C GLY A 867 -21.11 27.17 -22.51
N GLY A 868 -21.95 27.84 -21.71
CA GLY A 868 -21.68 28.14 -20.29
C GLY A 868 -22.77 27.52 -19.41
N TRP A 869 -22.38 27.02 -18.24
CA TRP A 869 -23.31 26.38 -17.28
C TRP A 869 -24.53 27.27 -16.92
N PRO A 870 -25.74 26.72 -16.68
CA PRO A 870 -26.34 25.52 -17.31
C PRO A 870 -27.90 25.56 -17.34
N LEU A 871 -28.54 26.40 -18.14
CA LEU A 871 -30.02 26.38 -18.29
C LEU A 871 -30.40 26.45 -19.77
N CYS A 872 -30.30 25.32 -20.49
CA CYS A 872 -30.72 25.24 -21.89
C CYS A 872 -32.04 24.49 -22.05
N THR A 873 -32.88 24.98 -22.96
CA THR A 873 -34.07 24.27 -23.46
C THR A 873 -33.70 23.31 -24.59
N ARG A 874 -34.56 22.31 -24.89
CA ARG A 874 -34.36 21.37 -26.01
C ARG A 874 -34.09 22.08 -27.34
N ASN A 875 -34.76 23.20 -27.59
CA ASN A 875 -34.55 24.01 -28.80
C ASN A 875 -33.17 24.67 -28.84
N GLU A 876 -32.68 25.18 -27.71
CA GLU A 876 -31.33 25.75 -27.60
C GLU A 876 -30.23 24.68 -27.68
N PHE A 877 -30.49 23.49 -27.13
CA PHE A 877 -29.60 22.33 -27.24
C PHE A 877 -29.37 21.91 -28.70
N PHE A 878 -30.46 21.70 -29.47
CA PHE A 878 -30.32 21.36 -30.89
C PHE A 878 -29.81 22.53 -31.73
N ALA A 879 -30.01 23.79 -31.32
CA ALA A 879 -29.35 24.92 -31.97
C ALA A 879 -27.83 24.96 -31.71
N GLY A 880 -27.37 24.44 -30.57
CA GLY A 880 -25.96 24.36 -30.21
C GLY A 880 -25.21 23.13 -30.72
N ILE A 881 -25.90 22.00 -30.92
CA ILE A 881 -25.28 20.72 -31.32
C ILE A 881 -24.54 20.80 -32.66
N GLU A 882 -25.03 21.60 -33.61
CA GLU A 882 -24.40 21.82 -34.92
C GLU A 882 -23.03 22.51 -34.79
N MET A 883 -22.84 23.30 -33.72
CA MET A 883 -21.58 23.99 -33.42
C MET A 883 -20.60 23.15 -32.58
N MET A 884 -21.07 22.04 -31.98
CA MET A 884 -20.28 21.16 -31.11
C MET A 884 -19.77 19.93 -31.89
N VAL A 885 -18.54 20.02 -32.40
CA VAL A 885 -17.96 18.97 -33.26
C VAL A 885 -17.50 17.76 -32.41
N PRO A 886 -17.83 16.51 -32.80
CA PRO A 886 -17.46 15.30 -32.06
C PRO A 886 -15.96 15.00 -32.10
N SER A 887 -15.53 14.05 -31.28
CA SER A 887 -14.18 13.49 -31.42
C SER A 887 -14.19 12.29 -32.36
N TYR A 888 -13.19 12.19 -33.24
CA TYR A 888 -13.03 11.05 -34.15
C TYR A 888 -11.89 10.15 -33.65
N LEU A 889 -12.22 8.90 -33.35
CA LEU A 889 -11.27 7.83 -33.03
C LEU A 889 -10.76 7.20 -34.34
N PRO A 890 -9.54 6.61 -34.36
CA PRO A 890 -9.06 5.88 -35.52
C PRO A 890 -10.06 4.79 -35.93
N TRP A 891 -10.46 4.78 -37.21
CA TRP A 891 -11.34 3.79 -37.82
C TRP A 891 -12.78 3.67 -37.25
N GLN A 892 -13.37 4.74 -36.69
CA GLN A 892 -14.72 4.67 -36.11
C GLN A 892 -15.62 5.88 -36.43
N THR A 893 -16.93 5.71 -36.22
CA THR A 893 -17.96 6.75 -36.29
C THR A 893 -17.71 7.85 -35.25
N ALA A 894 -18.25 9.05 -35.48
CA ALA A 894 -18.15 10.19 -34.56
C ALA A 894 -18.46 9.78 -33.11
N ALA A 895 -17.55 10.08 -32.19
CA ALA A 895 -17.68 9.74 -30.78
C ALA A 895 -18.25 10.93 -29.99
N TYR A 896 -19.44 10.73 -29.45
CA TYR A 896 -20.13 11.66 -28.56
C TYR A 896 -20.22 11.04 -27.15
N SER A 897 -19.53 11.63 -26.17
CA SER A 897 -19.47 11.16 -24.79
C SER A 897 -20.62 11.66 -23.93
N ASN A 898 -20.79 12.98 -23.79
CA ASN A 898 -21.81 13.56 -22.90
C ASN A 898 -23.11 13.90 -23.63
N ILE A 899 -23.03 14.22 -24.92
CA ILE A 899 -24.21 14.43 -25.77
C ILE A 899 -24.85 13.09 -26.19
N GLY A 900 -24.05 12.02 -26.32
CA GLY A 900 -24.52 10.74 -26.85
C GLY A 900 -25.64 10.10 -26.03
N TYR A 901 -25.56 10.13 -24.69
CA TYR A 901 -26.63 9.61 -23.84
C TYR A 901 -27.89 10.48 -23.87
N GLN A 902 -27.74 11.80 -24.07
CA GLN A 902 -28.87 12.71 -24.17
C GLN A 902 -29.66 12.50 -25.48
N LEU A 903 -28.94 12.27 -26.59
CA LEU A 903 -29.57 11.86 -27.84
C LEU A 903 -30.31 10.53 -27.69
N LEU A 904 -29.73 9.55 -26.99
CA LEU A 904 -30.39 8.27 -26.72
C LEU A 904 -31.69 8.44 -25.91
N SER A 905 -31.72 9.32 -24.91
CA SER A 905 -32.95 9.61 -24.18
C SER A 905 -34.01 10.27 -25.05
N TYR A 906 -33.66 11.25 -25.90
CA TYR A 906 -34.66 11.87 -26.79
C TYR A 906 -35.18 10.90 -27.85
N ALA A 907 -34.32 10.02 -28.37
CA ALA A 907 -34.76 8.94 -29.25
C ALA A 907 -35.75 8.03 -28.51
N LEU A 908 -35.46 7.63 -27.27
CA LEU A 908 -36.34 6.80 -26.45
C LEU A 908 -37.69 7.47 -26.17
N GLU A 909 -37.71 8.76 -25.83
CA GLU A 909 -38.94 9.52 -25.64
C GLU A 909 -39.78 9.60 -26.92
N SER A 910 -39.13 9.86 -28.06
CA SER A 910 -39.78 9.92 -29.36
C SER A 910 -40.39 8.57 -29.76
N MET A 911 -39.66 7.47 -29.54
CA MET A 911 -40.10 6.11 -29.84
C MET A 911 -41.30 5.66 -28.99
N THR A 912 -41.38 6.13 -27.75
CA THR A 912 -42.36 5.63 -26.77
C THR A 912 -43.50 6.59 -26.48
N GLY A 913 -43.34 7.88 -26.81
CA GLY A 913 -44.25 8.96 -26.47
C GLY A 913 -44.29 9.33 -24.98
N LYS A 914 -43.41 8.75 -24.16
CA LYS A 914 -43.30 8.99 -22.72
C LYS A 914 -42.06 9.81 -22.41
N LYS A 915 -42.09 10.56 -21.30
CA LYS A 915 -40.89 11.27 -20.83
C LYS A 915 -39.85 10.28 -20.29
N PHE A 916 -38.56 10.58 -20.49
CA PHE A 916 -37.45 9.71 -20.11
C PHE A 916 -37.48 9.38 -18.62
N VAL A 917 -37.80 10.36 -17.77
CA VAL A 917 -37.92 10.19 -16.31
C VAL A 917 -39.00 9.18 -15.94
N GLU A 918 -40.13 9.20 -16.65
CA GLU A 918 -41.22 8.27 -16.43
C GLU A 918 -40.78 6.83 -16.78
N ILE A 919 -40.07 6.67 -17.90
CA ILE A 919 -39.52 5.38 -18.33
C ILE A 919 -38.46 4.89 -17.33
N LEU A 920 -37.54 5.75 -16.93
CA LEU A 920 -36.49 5.44 -15.97
C LEU A 920 -37.09 5.00 -14.62
N ASN A 921 -38.09 5.72 -14.12
CA ASN A 921 -38.77 5.38 -12.87
C ASN A 921 -39.51 4.04 -12.99
N THR A 922 -40.36 3.90 -13.99
CA THR A 922 -41.26 2.73 -14.13
C THR A 922 -40.55 1.46 -14.58
N ARG A 923 -39.44 1.56 -15.34
CA ARG A 923 -38.72 0.40 -15.87
C ARG A 923 -37.47 0.03 -15.10
N VAL A 924 -36.80 0.98 -14.44
CA VAL A 924 -35.51 0.74 -13.80
C VAL A 924 -35.59 0.94 -12.29
N ILE A 925 -36.01 2.10 -11.81
CA ILE A 925 -35.94 2.45 -10.38
C ILE A 925 -36.98 1.67 -9.56
N GLU A 926 -38.27 1.74 -9.91
CA GLU A 926 -39.35 1.07 -9.16
C GLU A 926 -39.25 -0.47 -9.19
N PRO A 927 -39.01 -1.14 -10.34
CA PRO A 927 -38.97 -2.61 -10.39
C PRO A 927 -37.79 -3.23 -9.63
N LEU A 928 -36.69 -2.47 -9.52
CA LEU A 928 -35.53 -2.86 -8.73
C LEU A 928 -35.63 -2.46 -7.26
N GLY A 929 -36.55 -1.56 -6.94
CA GLY A 929 -36.69 -1.00 -5.60
C GLY A 929 -35.51 -0.11 -5.22
N LEU A 930 -35.00 0.68 -6.16
CA LEU A 930 -33.95 1.68 -5.89
C LEU A 930 -34.59 2.88 -5.17
N ARG A 931 -34.50 2.91 -3.84
CA ARG A 931 -35.26 3.86 -3.00
C ARG A 931 -34.54 5.20 -2.80
N HIS A 932 -33.24 5.24 -3.07
CA HIS A 932 -32.36 6.37 -2.86
C HIS A 932 -31.68 6.81 -4.18
N THR A 933 -32.39 6.63 -5.30
CA THR A 933 -31.96 7.04 -6.64
C THR A 933 -32.94 8.07 -7.19
N TYR A 934 -32.43 9.25 -7.53
CA TYR A 934 -33.22 10.42 -7.93
C TYR A 934 -32.72 10.99 -9.25
N TYR A 935 -33.66 11.62 -9.95
CA TYR A 935 -33.44 12.37 -11.18
C TYR A 935 -33.65 13.86 -10.89
N GLU A 936 -32.73 14.73 -11.35
CA GLU A 936 -32.63 16.18 -11.14
C GLU A 936 -32.10 16.67 -9.80
N ASN A 937 -32.79 16.43 -8.68
CA ASN A 937 -32.33 16.89 -7.37
C ASN A 937 -32.62 15.83 -6.31
N ALA A 938 -31.59 15.43 -5.58
CA ALA A 938 -31.77 14.69 -4.34
C ALA A 938 -32.21 15.64 -3.22
N PRO A 939 -32.98 15.16 -2.21
CA PRO A 939 -33.26 15.95 -1.03
C PRO A 939 -31.95 16.37 -0.35
N PRO A 940 -31.78 17.64 0.08
CA PRO A 940 -30.53 18.12 0.65
C PRO A 940 -30.11 17.37 1.93
N SER A 941 -31.08 16.74 2.60
CA SER A 941 -30.90 15.90 3.78
C SER A 941 -30.45 14.47 3.45
N LEU A 942 -30.40 14.05 2.17
CA LEU A 942 -30.03 12.70 1.73
C LEU A 942 -28.79 12.63 0.80
N GLY A 943 -28.32 13.75 0.21
CA GLY A 943 -26.96 13.92 -0.37
C GLY A 943 -26.83 15.25 -1.15
N VAL A 944 -25.75 16.04 -1.19
CA VAL A 944 -24.29 15.89 -1.51
C VAL A 944 -23.46 16.69 -0.48
N ILE A 945 -22.18 16.35 -0.33
CA ILE A 945 -21.17 16.87 0.63
C ILE A 945 -21.23 18.40 0.75
N PRO A 946 -21.08 18.98 1.96
CA PRO A 946 -21.54 20.30 2.24
C PRO A 946 -20.41 21.28 1.90
N THR A 947 -20.60 21.95 0.77
CA THR A 947 -19.73 22.98 0.21
C THR A 947 -20.49 24.33 0.19
N THR A 948 -19.82 25.43 -0.12
CA THR A 948 -20.47 26.72 -0.36
C THR A 948 -21.10 26.73 -1.75
N THR A 949 -22.38 27.13 -1.87
CA THR A 949 -23.11 27.22 -3.16
C THR A 949 -22.46 28.09 -4.23
N LYS A 950 -21.47 28.92 -3.86
CA LYS A 950 -20.66 29.72 -4.78
C LYS A 950 -19.47 28.98 -5.40
N ASP A 951 -18.98 27.93 -4.76
CA ASP A 951 -17.74 27.25 -5.14
C ASP A 951 -18.00 25.84 -5.73
N ASP A 952 -19.24 25.34 -5.66
CA ASP A 952 -19.56 23.97 -6.05
C ASP A 952 -20.41 23.87 -7.32
N TYR A 953 -19.74 23.62 -8.44
CA TYR A 953 -20.33 23.34 -9.75
C TYR A 953 -21.20 22.07 -9.76
N TRP A 954 -21.16 21.24 -8.71
CA TRP A 954 -21.85 19.95 -8.66
C TRP A 954 -23.30 20.02 -8.15
N TRP A 955 -23.69 21.10 -7.46
CA TRP A 955 -25.03 21.34 -6.91
C TRP A 955 -26.02 22.01 -7.90
N VAL A 956 -25.61 22.20 -9.15
CA VAL A 956 -26.41 22.98 -10.11
C VAL A 956 -27.37 22.06 -10.89
N ASN A 957 -28.67 22.36 -10.83
CA ASN A 957 -29.68 21.76 -11.71
C ASN A 957 -29.35 22.09 -13.17
N LEU A 958 -29.07 21.08 -13.99
CA LEU A 958 -28.68 21.24 -15.40
C LEU A 958 -29.87 21.43 -16.37
N GLY A 959 -31.10 21.46 -15.86
CA GLY A 959 -32.33 21.66 -16.63
C GLY A 959 -32.79 20.46 -17.46
N ASP A 960 -33.93 20.63 -18.14
CA ASP A 960 -34.61 19.61 -18.97
C ASP A 960 -33.77 19.10 -20.14
N ALA A 961 -32.71 19.83 -20.51
CA ALA A 961 -31.78 19.47 -21.56
C ALA A 961 -30.54 18.73 -21.04
N ASN A 962 -30.58 18.02 -19.92
CA ASN A 962 -29.55 17.05 -19.56
C ASN A 962 -30.09 15.80 -18.83
N PRO A 963 -30.92 14.98 -19.52
CA PRO A 963 -31.62 13.86 -18.90
C PRO A 963 -30.71 12.75 -18.35
N GLY A 964 -29.45 12.63 -18.77
CA GLY A 964 -28.52 11.66 -18.18
C GLY A 964 -27.52 12.28 -17.20
N GLY A 965 -27.37 13.60 -17.13
CA GLY A 965 -26.33 14.27 -16.33
C GLY A 965 -26.74 14.65 -14.90
N ASN A 966 -28.03 14.44 -14.61
CA ASN A 966 -28.75 14.90 -13.44
C ASN A 966 -29.16 13.72 -12.53
N MET A 967 -28.31 12.70 -12.38
CA MET A 967 -28.64 11.54 -11.55
C MET A 967 -27.85 11.50 -10.25
N TYR A 968 -28.58 11.12 -9.21
CA TYR A 968 -28.11 11.01 -7.85
C TYR A 968 -28.48 9.62 -7.36
N SER A 969 -27.53 8.88 -6.78
CA SER A 969 -27.80 7.52 -6.31
C SER A 969 -26.88 7.18 -5.15
N SER A 970 -27.37 6.32 -4.25
CA SER A 970 -26.57 5.81 -3.14
C SER A 970 -25.71 4.61 -3.52
N ALA A 971 -24.67 4.34 -2.76
CA ALA A 971 -23.80 3.18 -3.00
C ALA A 971 -24.57 1.84 -2.94
N ASN A 972 -25.60 1.76 -2.08
CA ASN A 972 -26.44 0.59 -1.88
C ASN A 972 -27.43 0.37 -3.04
N ASP A 973 -28.01 1.45 -3.57
CA ASP A 973 -28.84 1.38 -4.78
C ASP A 973 -27.99 0.99 -6.01
N ILE A 974 -26.76 1.52 -6.12
CA ILE A 974 -25.81 1.14 -7.17
C ILE A 974 -25.40 -0.34 -7.04
N SER A 975 -25.18 -0.83 -5.82
CA SER A 975 -24.91 -2.25 -5.55
C SER A 975 -26.11 -3.12 -5.92
N THR A 976 -27.33 -2.71 -5.57
CA THR A 976 -28.59 -3.39 -5.89
C THR A 976 -28.80 -3.45 -7.41
N LEU A 977 -28.54 -2.35 -8.10
CA LEU A 977 -28.52 -2.29 -9.56
C LEU A 977 -27.50 -3.28 -10.14
N GLY A 978 -26.26 -3.30 -9.62
CA GLY A 978 -25.22 -4.24 -10.03
C GLY A 978 -25.64 -5.71 -9.86
N HIS A 979 -26.25 -6.06 -8.73
CA HIS A 979 -26.78 -7.41 -8.49
C HIS A 979 -27.95 -7.76 -9.43
N ALA A 980 -28.85 -6.81 -9.71
CA ALA A 980 -29.96 -7.02 -10.63
C ALA A 980 -29.50 -7.22 -12.08
N ILE A 981 -28.46 -6.50 -12.49
CA ILE A 981 -27.76 -6.65 -13.76
C ILE A 981 -27.14 -8.05 -13.85
N LEU A 982 -26.34 -8.47 -12.86
CA LEU A 982 -25.71 -9.80 -12.83
C LEU A 982 -26.70 -10.97 -12.79
N SER A 983 -27.87 -10.77 -12.15
CA SER A 983 -28.95 -11.77 -12.08
C SER A 983 -29.94 -11.72 -13.25
N SER A 984 -29.73 -10.83 -14.24
CA SER A 984 -30.63 -10.65 -15.41
C SER A 984 -32.08 -10.33 -15.01
N ARG A 985 -32.31 -9.57 -13.93
CA ARG A 985 -33.66 -9.31 -13.38
C ARG A 985 -34.45 -8.28 -14.19
N LEU A 986 -33.76 -7.33 -14.85
CA LEU A 986 -34.35 -6.25 -15.65
C LEU A 986 -34.55 -6.62 -17.13
N ILE A 987 -33.50 -7.13 -17.75
CA ILE A 987 -33.47 -7.44 -19.19
C ILE A 987 -33.26 -8.93 -19.39
N LYS A 988 -33.76 -9.46 -20.52
CA LYS A 988 -33.72 -10.89 -20.81
C LYS A 988 -32.29 -11.45 -20.64
N PRO A 989 -32.12 -12.69 -20.16
CA PRO A 989 -30.80 -13.29 -19.97
C PRO A 989 -29.92 -13.29 -21.22
N SER A 990 -30.50 -13.37 -22.43
CA SER A 990 -29.76 -13.25 -23.70
C SER A 990 -29.16 -11.86 -23.90
N LEU A 991 -29.93 -10.80 -23.61
CA LEU A 991 -29.47 -9.41 -23.66
C LEU A 991 -28.47 -9.15 -22.53
N THR A 992 -28.79 -9.57 -21.30
CA THR A 992 -27.87 -9.47 -20.16
C THR A 992 -26.53 -10.12 -20.46
N ARG A 993 -26.51 -11.32 -21.05
CA ARG A 993 -25.26 -12.00 -21.45
C ARG A 993 -24.58 -11.33 -22.64
N ARG A 994 -25.31 -10.81 -23.63
CA ARG A 994 -24.71 -10.05 -24.74
C ARG A 994 -24.04 -8.77 -24.23
N TRP A 995 -24.61 -8.15 -23.20
CA TRP A 995 -24.17 -6.87 -22.65
C TRP A 995 -23.21 -6.97 -21.44
N LEU A 996 -23.11 -8.13 -20.77
CA LEU A 996 -22.22 -8.36 -19.61
C LEU A 996 -21.15 -9.45 -19.83
N ASN A 997 -21.09 -10.08 -21.02
CA ASN A 997 -20.02 -11.00 -21.40
C ASN A 997 -18.98 -10.21 -22.22
N PRO A 998 -17.66 -10.41 -22.00
CA PRO A 998 -16.61 -9.40 -22.22
C PRO A 998 -16.18 -9.17 -23.68
N ILE A 999 -17.10 -9.32 -24.64
CA ILE A 999 -16.88 -8.89 -26.03
C ILE A 999 -17.53 -7.51 -26.28
N THR A 1000 -18.45 -7.09 -25.41
CA THR A 1000 -19.15 -5.80 -25.54
C THR A 1000 -19.26 -5.11 -24.18
N PHE A 1001 -18.31 -4.20 -23.96
CA PHE A 1001 -18.20 -3.16 -22.93
C PHE A 1001 -17.57 -3.50 -21.57
N THR A 1002 -16.79 -2.50 -21.16
CA THR A 1002 -15.78 -2.42 -20.11
C THR A 1002 -16.37 -2.16 -18.73
N SER A 1003 -16.08 -2.97 -17.72
CA SER A 1003 -15.88 -2.56 -16.29
C SER A 1003 -15.83 -3.77 -15.33
N ASP A 1004 -14.63 -4.12 -14.88
CA ASP A 1004 -14.33 -4.84 -13.63
C ASP A 1004 -13.05 -4.21 -13.09
N PHE A 1005 -13.10 -3.70 -11.86
CA PHE A 1005 -12.17 -2.71 -11.30
C PHE A 1005 -10.74 -3.26 -11.10
N ALA A 1006 -10.57 -4.58 -11.04
CA ALA A 1006 -9.24 -5.19 -10.88
C ALA A 1006 -8.93 -6.29 -11.90
N ALA A 1007 -9.82 -6.57 -12.87
CA ALA A 1007 -9.59 -7.62 -13.87
C ALA A 1007 -10.15 -7.40 -15.28
N ALA A 1008 -10.91 -6.35 -15.59
CA ALA A 1008 -11.38 -6.15 -16.97
C ALA A 1008 -10.41 -5.28 -17.78
N VAL A 1009 -10.25 -5.66 -19.05
CA VAL A 1009 -10.12 -4.68 -20.14
C VAL A 1009 -11.24 -3.66 -19.94
N GLY A 1010 -10.97 -2.55 -19.24
CA GLY A 1010 -12.04 -1.61 -18.92
C GLY A 1010 -11.74 -0.42 -18.01
N ALA A 1011 -10.48 -0.07 -17.75
CA ALA A 1011 -10.17 1.34 -17.49
C ALA A 1011 -10.65 2.16 -18.71
N PRO A 1012 -11.24 3.36 -18.53
CA PRO A 1012 -11.45 4.26 -19.66
C PRO A 1012 -10.10 4.45 -20.35
N TRP A 1013 -10.10 4.61 -21.67
CA TRP A 1013 -8.87 4.93 -22.39
C TRP A 1013 -8.25 6.17 -21.75
N GLY A 1014 -7.10 5.99 -21.10
CA GLY A 1014 -6.33 7.09 -20.55
C GLY A 1014 -5.53 7.70 -21.69
N VAL A 1015 -5.87 8.92 -22.09
CA VAL A 1015 -5.04 9.69 -23.03
C VAL A 1015 -3.90 10.30 -22.22
N ARG A 1016 -2.65 9.96 -22.56
CA ARG A 1016 -1.46 10.54 -21.95
C ARG A 1016 -0.57 11.12 -23.03
N ARG A 1017 0.02 12.29 -22.78
CA ARG A 1017 1.19 12.74 -23.54
C ARG A 1017 2.44 12.20 -22.85
N ILE A 1018 3.20 11.35 -23.52
CA ILE A 1018 4.51 10.85 -23.04
C ILE A 1018 5.63 11.54 -23.79
N GLN A 1019 6.74 11.86 -23.11
CA GLN A 1019 7.96 12.34 -23.74
C GLN A 1019 8.89 11.14 -23.95
N LEU A 1020 9.14 10.78 -25.21
CA LEU A 1020 9.94 9.62 -25.57
C LEU A 1020 11.42 9.94 -25.47
N ASP A 1021 12.16 9.18 -24.67
CA ASP A 1021 13.61 9.34 -24.42
C ASP A 1021 14.04 10.81 -24.19
N PRO A 1022 13.98 11.29 -22.93
CA PRO A 1022 14.33 12.66 -22.57
C PRO A 1022 15.75 13.08 -22.95
N PHE A 1023 16.66 12.12 -23.24
CA PHE A 1023 18.06 12.39 -23.48
C PHE A 1023 18.41 12.46 -24.97
N HIS A 1024 17.81 11.61 -25.82
CA HIS A 1024 18.10 11.59 -27.26
C HIS A 1024 17.00 12.21 -28.12
N GLN A 1025 15.75 12.24 -27.64
CA GLN A 1025 14.61 12.84 -28.34
C GLN A 1025 13.83 13.80 -27.42
N PRO A 1026 14.49 14.79 -26.79
CA PRO A 1026 13.87 15.69 -25.81
C PRO A 1026 12.70 16.53 -26.37
N TYR A 1027 12.51 16.55 -27.69
CA TYR A 1027 11.53 17.37 -28.41
C TYR A 1027 10.39 16.52 -28.99
N ARG A 1028 10.03 15.42 -28.30
CA ARG A 1028 9.06 14.47 -28.81
C ARG A 1028 8.06 14.05 -27.75
N SER A 1029 6.87 14.64 -27.80
CA SER A 1029 5.69 14.19 -27.08
C SER A 1029 4.72 13.42 -27.99
N LEU A 1030 4.20 12.28 -27.53
CA LEU A 1030 3.18 11.50 -28.25
C LEU A 1030 1.92 11.28 -27.42
N SER A 1031 0.77 11.28 -28.10
CA SER A 1031 -0.51 10.98 -27.48
C SER A 1031 -0.74 9.48 -27.47
N VAL A 1032 -0.65 8.90 -26.29
CA VAL A 1032 -0.78 7.47 -26.06
C VAL A 1032 -2.13 7.19 -25.43
N TYR A 1033 -2.92 6.34 -26.08
CA TYR A 1033 -4.10 5.79 -25.47
C TYR A 1033 -3.71 4.52 -24.73
N THR A 1034 -3.90 4.55 -23.42
CA THR A 1034 -3.47 3.46 -22.54
C THR A 1034 -4.67 2.79 -21.91
N LYS A 1035 -4.57 1.47 -21.78
CA LYS A 1035 -5.54 0.65 -21.08
C LYS A 1035 -4.82 -0.41 -20.27
N ALA A 1036 -4.94 -0.32 -18.95
CA ALA A 1036 -4.29 -1.23 -18.02
C ALA A 1036 -5.29 -2.24 -17.44
N GLY A 1037 -4.84 -3.48 -17.23
CA GLY A 1037 -5.58 -4.52 -16.52
C GLY A 1037 -4.64 -5.44 -15.74
N THR A 1038 -5.04 -5.84 -14.55
CA THR A 1038 -4.33 -6.80 -13.69
C THR A 1038 -5.01 -8.16 -13.76
N PHE A 1039 -4.25 -9.25 -13.85
CA PHE A 1039 -4.75 -10.61 -13.72
C PHE A 1039 -3.77 -11.45 -12.90
N ARG A 1040 -4.09 -11.67 -11.61
CA ARG A 1040 -3.21 -12.34 -10.62
C ARG A 1040 -1.84 -11.64 -10.52
N LYS A 1041 -0.75 -12.35 -10.82
CA LYS A 1041 0.63 -11.79 -10.83
C LYS A 1041 0.99 -11.15 -12.18
N TYR A 1042 0.08 -11.16 -13.16
CA TYR A 1042 0.33 -10.60 -14.49
C TYR A 1042 -0.35 -9.23 -14.60
N THR A 1043 0.34 -8.26 -15.18
CA THR A 1043 -0.22 -6.98 -15.58
C THR A 1043 -0.19 -6.88 -17.09
N ALA A 1044 -1.34 -6.61 -17.71
CA ALA A 1044 -1.49 -6.39 -19.14
C ALA A 1044 -1.73 -4.91 -19.42
N PHE A 1045 -1.04 -4.38 -20.43
CA PHE A 1045 -1.04 -2.97 -20.77
C PHE A 1045 -1.14 -2.82 -22.29
N LEU A 1046 -2.29 -2.34 -22.78
CA LEU A 1046 -2.51 -2.03 -24.19
C LEU A 1046 -2.20 -0.55 -24.41
N THR A 1047 -1.37 -0.27 -25.39
CA THR A 1047 -0.98 1.08 -25.81
C THR A 1047 -1.31 1.25 -27.29
N LEU A 1048 -2.05 2.30 -27.63
CA LEU A 1048 -2.21 2.76 -29.01
C LEU A 1048 -1.55 4.13 -29.18
N LEU A 1049 -0.71 4.25 -30.20
CA LEU A 1049 -0.12 5.51 -30.65
C LEU A 1049 -1.01 6.06 -31.78
N LYS A 1050 -1.72 7.15 -31.49
CA LYS A 1050 -2.69 7.75 -32.43
C LYS A 1050 -2.02 8.08 -33.77
N GLU A 1051 -0.88 8.73 -33.66
CA GLU A 1051 -0.20 9.42 -34.75
C GLU A 1051 0.36 8.45 -35.79
N TYR A 1052 0.53 7.18 -35.42
CA TYR A 1052 1.11 6.13 -36.27
C TYR A 1052 0.18 4.96 -36.55
N ASN A 1053 -1.05 5.02 -36.03
CA ASN A 1053 -1.99 3.91 -36.12
C ASN A 1053 -1.45 2.59 -35.56
N LEU A 1054 -0.54 2.68 -34.59
CA LEU A 1054 0.25 1.56 -34.09
C LEU A 1054 -0.26 1.14 -32.71
N GLY A 1055 -0.61 -0.13 -32.55
CA GLY A 1055 -1.05 -0.70 -31.28
C GLY A 1055 -0.17 -1.84 -30.82
N PHE A 1056 0.18 -1.86 -29.54
CA PHE A 1056 0.91 -2.96 -28.93
C PHE A 1056 0.42 -3.29 -27.52
N THR A 1057 0.48 -4.58 -27.17
CA THR A 1057 0.07 -5.11 -25.86
C THR A 1057 1.30 -5.62 -25.12
N ILE A 1058 1.54 -5.12 -23.91
CA ILE A 1058 2.65 -5.54 -23.04
C ILE A 1058 2.06 -6.38 -21.90
N MET A 1059 2.61 -7.58 -21.66
CA MET A 1059 2.25 -8.42 -20.52
C MET A 1059 3.49 -8.64 -19.64
N MET A 1060 3.39 -8.31 -18.34
CA MET A 1060 4.48 -8.41 -17.37
C MET A 1060 4.07 -9.17 -16.12
N VAL A 1061 5.04 -9.76 -15.39
CA VAL A 1061 4.82 -10.49 -14.13
C VAL A 1061 5.37 -9.66 -12.95
N GLY A 1062 4.53 -9.23 -12.01
CA GLY A 1062 4.92 -8.45 -10.82
C GLY A 1062 3.81 -7.57 -10.23
N GLU A 1063 4.02 -7.03 -9.01
CA GLU A 1063 3.01 -6.28 -8.23
C GLU A 1063 2.92 -4.77 -8.55
N SER A 1064 3.63 -4.24 -9.56
CA SER A 1064 3.63 -2.80 -9.86
C SER A 1064 3.27 -2.48 -11.30
N SER A 1065 2.21 -1.69 -11.49
CA SER A 1065 1.80 -1.12 -12.77
C SER A 1065 2.79 -0.07 -13.32
N LEU A 1066 3.65 0.52 -12.46
CA LEU A 1066 4.64 1.52 -12.87
C LEU A 1066 5.67 0.97 -13.87
N ASN A 1067 6.04 -0.30 -13.75
CA ASN A 1067 7.02 -0.92 -14.65
C ASN A 1067 6.48 -1.07 -16.09
N ASN A 1068 5.15 -1.17 -16.29
CA ASN A 1068 4.55 -1.30 -17.62
C ASN A 1068 4.70 -0.03 -18.45
N PHE A 1069 4.65 1.14 -17.81
CA PHE A 1069 4.84 2.42 -18.47
C PHE A 1069 6.27 2.57 -18.99
N MET A 1070 7.27 2.17 -18.19
CA MET A 1070 8.68 2.20 -18.62
C MET A 1070 8.95 1.30 -19.84
N VAL A 1071 8.31 0.13 -19.92
CA VAL A 1071 8.46 -0.79 -21.07
C VAL A 1071 7.74 -0.25 -22.30
N ALA A 1072 6.59 0.41 -22.15
CA ALA A 1072 5.91 1.11 -23.24
C ALA A 1072 6.76 2.26 -23.79
N ASP A 1073 7.41 3.04 -22.91
CA ASP A 1073 8.34 4.09 -23.31
C ASP A 1073 9.54 3.53 -24.07
N MET A 1074 10.10 2.40 -23.63
CA MET A 1074 11.22 1.71 -24.32
C MET A 1074 10.83 1.16 -25.71
N LEU A 1075 9.65 0.54 -25.84
CA LEU A 1075 9.16 0.02 -27.11
C LEU A 1075 8.82 1.14 -28.09
N GLY A 1076 8.22 2.23 -27.60
CA GLY A 1076 7.99 3.44 -28.38
C GLY A 1076 9.29 4.07 -28.88
N ALA A 1077 10.30 4.18 -28.02
CA ALA A 1077 11.61 4.71 -28.41
C ALA A 1077 12.30 3.89 -29.52
N SER A 1078 11.97 2.60 -29.62
CA SER A 1078 12.58 1.67 -30.59
C SER A 1078 11.83 1.58 -31.92
N LEU A 1079 10.49 1.57 -31.90
CA LEU A 1079 9.67 1.31 -33.10
C LEU A 1079 9.35 2.57 -33.90
N ILE A 1080 9.21 3.70 -33.23
CA ILE A 1080 8.67 4.92 -33.81
C ILE A 1080 9.64 5.60 -34.79
N PRO A 1081 10.97 5.65 -34.54
CA PRO A 1081 11.92 6.19 -35.52
C PRO A 1081 11.85 5.51 -36.90
N ALA A 1082 11.52 4.21 -36.95
CA ALA A 1082 11.37 3.45 -38.20
C ALA A 1082 10.08 3.79 -38.97
N TYR A 1083 8.98 4.14 -38.28
CA TYR A 1083 7.74 4.60 -38.94
C TYR A 1083 7.84 6.03 -39.45
N ASP A 1084 8.59 6.90 -38.76
CA ASP A 1084 8.82 8.28 -39.19
C ASP A 1084 9.61 8.42 -40.48
N GLU A 1085 10.54 7.48 -40.72
CA GLU A 1085 11.30 7.43 -41.97
C GLU A 1085 10.35 7.20 -43.15
N ALA A 1086 9.40 6.26 -43.02
CA ALA A 1086 8.42 5.97 -44.06
C ALA A 1086 7.41 7.10 -44.32
N ALA A 1087 6.92 7.79 -43.28
CA ALA A 1087 5.94 8.87 -43.42
C ALA A 1087 6.53 10.21 -43.90
N ARG A 1088 7.85 10.42 -43.73
CA ARG A 1088 8.54 11.66 -44.14
C ARG A 1088 8.71 11.77 -45.65
N ASP A 1089 9.05 10.67 -46.30
CA ASP A 1089 9.33 10.66 -47.74
C ASP A 1089 8.07 11.00 -48.56
N GLU A 1090 6.89 10.54 -48.12
CA GLU A 1090 5.60 10.82 -48.76
C GLU A 1090 5.11 12.27 -48.54
N ALA A 1091 5.36 12.84 -47.36
CA ALA A 1091 4.88 14.18 -47.01
C ALA A 1091 5.76 15.33 -47.54
N ASN A 1092 7.05 15.08 -47.80
CA ASN A 1092 8.03 16.10 -48.20
C ASN A 1092 7.71 16.72 -49.57
N GLU A 1093 7.24 15.93 -50.54
CA GLU A 1093 7.00 16.37 -51.91
C GLU A 1093 5.71 17.22 -52.06
N ILE A 1094 4.74 17.01 -51.17
CA ILE A 1094 3.36 17.52 -51.33
C ILE A 1094 3.08 18.76 -50.45
N TYR A 1095 3.51 18.75 -49.17
CA TYR A 1095 3.08 19.74 -48.17
C TYR A 1095 4.13 20.81 -47.81
N SER A 1096 5.40 20.60 -48.15
CA SER A 1096 6.46 21.57 -47.84
C SER A 1096 6.28 22.86 -48.66
N GLY A 1097 6.55 24.02 -48.06
CA GLY A 1097 6.43 25.32 -48.73
C GLY A 1097 6.03 26.49 -47.84
N ILE A 1098 5.92 27.66 -48.47
CA ILE A 1098 5.50 28.92 -47.83
C ILE A 1098 4.04 29.17 -48.17
N TYR A 1099 3.23 29.47 -47.16
CA TYR A 1099 1.81 29.78 -47.29
C TYR A 1099 1.53 31.20 -46.79
N VAL A 1100 0.77 32.00 -47.56
CA VAL A 1100 0.46 33.40 -47.23
C VAL A 1100 -1.01 33.75 -47.47
N SER A 1101 -1.54 34.72 -46.72
CA SER A 1101 -2.90 35.22 -46.92
C SER A 1101 -3.00 36.11 -48.19
N HIS A 1102 -4.04 35.95 -49.01
CA HIS A 1102 -4.32 36.89 -50.10
C HIS A 1102 -4.97 38.17 -49.57
N GLY A 1103 -4.22 39.27 -49.55
CA GLY A 1103 -4.75 40.62 -49.31
C GLY A 1103 -4.62 41.47 -50.57
N SER A 1104 -5.72 42.07 -51.02
CA SER A 1104 -5.70 43.09 -52.08
C SER A 1104 -5.04 44.36 -51.55
N GLY A 1105 -3.72 44.53 -51.79
CA GLY A 1105 -3.06 45.84 -51.80
C GLY A 1105 -2.13 46.21 -50.62
N ALA A 1106 -1.91 45.37 -49.62
CA ALA A 1106 -0.92 45.60 -48.56
C ALA A 1106 -0.32 44.27 -48.06
N MET A 1107 0.88 44.32 -47.46
CA MET A 1107 1.66 43.14 -47.02
C MET A 1107 0.80 42.03 -46.39
N PRO A 1108 1.08 40.74 -46.67
CA PRO A 1108 0.38 39.66 -46.01
C PRO A 1108 0.73 39.65 -44.52
N ASN A 1109 -0.23 40.01 -43.67
CA ASN A 1109 -0.06 40.04 -42.21
C ASN A 1109 -0.09 38.64 -41.57
N SER A 1110 -0.38 37.59 -42.35
CA SER A 1110 -0.39 36.19 -41.87
C SER A 1110 0.39 35.28 -42.82
N SER A 1111 1.24 34.42 -42.26
CA SER A 1111 2.08 33.49 -43.00
C SER A 1111 2.33 32.20 -42.21
N LEU A 1112 2.51 31.09 -42.93
CA LEU A 1112 2.88 29.79 -42.37
C LEU A 1112 4.00 29.18 -43.23
N VAL A 1113 5.08 28.75 -42.59
CA VAL A 1113 6.21 28.10 -43.26
C VAL A 1113 6.31 26.67 -42.79
N ILE A 1114 6.11 25.72 -43.71
CA ILE A 1114 6.18 24.29 -43.44
C ILE A 1114 7.47 23.75 -44.04
N THR A 1115 8.29 23.11 -43.19
CA THR A 1115 9.58 22.52 -43.53
C THR A 1115 9.65 21.07 -43.10
N THR A 1116 10.61 20.33 -43.63
CA THR A 1116 10.94 18.97 -43.21
C THR A 1116 12.32 18.97 -42.56
N ASP A 1117 12.49 18.18 -41.52
CA ASP A 1117 13.79 18.01 -40.84
C ASP A 1117 14.15 16.52 -40.90
N PRO A 1118 15.30 16.14 -41.52
CA PRO A 1118 15.70 14.75 -41.66
C PRO A 1118 16.01 14.06 -40.33
N ASN A 1119 16.09 14.80 -39.22
CA ASN A 1119 16.33 14.26 -37.88
C ASN A 1119 15.12 14.34 -36.94
N LYS A 1120 13.97 14.87 -37.40
CA LYS A 1120 12.75 15.02 -36.56
C LYS A 1120 11.47 14.54 -37.29
N PRO A 1121 10.49 13.94 -36.58
CA PRO A 1121 9.28 13.32 -37.16
C PRO A 1121 8.22 14.34 -37.62
N GLY A 1122 7.34 14.00 -38.57
CA GLY A 1122 6.26 14.90 -39.03
C GLY A 1122 6.74 16.18 -39.74
N LEU A 1123 5.81 17.07 -40.11
CA LEU A 1123 6.13 18.32 -40.81
C LEU A 1123 6.43 19.43 -39.79
N GLY A 1124 7.61 20.05 -39.87
CA GLY A 1124 7.98 21.17 -38.99
C GLY A 1124 7.29 22.46 -39.40
N ILE A 1125 6.74 23.20 -38.43
CA ILE A 1125 6.32 24.58 -38.64
C ILE A 1125 7.48 25.48 -38.21
N LEU A 1126 8.16 26.09 -39.18
CA LEU A 1126 9.29 26.98 -38.92
C LEU A 1126 8.82 28.35 -38.42
N SER A 1127 7.69 28.83 -38.94
CA SER A 1127 7.09 30.11 -38.57
C SER A 1127 5.59 30.05 -38.79
N TRP A 1128 4.83 30.56 -37.82
CA TRP A 1128 3.38 30.74 -37.93
C TRP A 1128 3.00 32.10 -37.37
N ILE A 1129 2.75 33.04 -38.29
CA ILE A 1129 2.37 34.42 -37.97
C ILE A 1129 0.90 34.57 -38.34
N SER A 1130 0.07 35.03 -37.40
CA SER A 1130 -1.31 35.43 -37.67
C SER A 1130 -1.51 36.87 -37.24
N ASN A 1131 -1.88 37.73 -38.21
CA ASN A 1131 -2.07 39.17 -38.03
C ASN A 1131 -0.93 39.87 -37.25
N GLY A 1132 0.33 39.51 -37.56
CA GLY A 1132 1.53 40.06 -36.91
C GLY A 1132 1.92 39.43 -35.55
N THR A 1133 1.16 38.44 -35.06
CA THR A 1133 1.47 37.71 -33.80
C THR A 1133 2.14 36.37 -34.09
N ASP A 1134 3.19 36.01 -33.34
CA ASP A 1134 3.79 34.67 -33.36
C ASP A 1134 2.89 33.67 -32.60
N MET A 1135 2.24 32.82 -33.37
CA MET A 1135 1.27 31.87 -32.83
C MET A 1135 1.92 30.61 -32.27
N ILE A 1136 3.18 30.30 -32.59
CA ILE A 1136 3.91 29.17 -32.00
C ILE A 1136 4.19 29.47 -30.54
N GLU A 1137 4.76 30.66 -30.26
CA GLU A 1137 5.05 31.08 -28.90
C GLU A 1137 3.77 31.27 -28.07
N THR A 1138 2.75 31.91 -28.66
CA THR A 1138 1.45 32.12 -28.02
C THR A 1138 0.79 30.78 -27.65
N ALA A 1139 0.80 29.79 -28.54
CA ALA A 1139 0.22 28.48 -28.24
C ALA A 1139 0.95 27.74 -27.10
N VAL A 1140 2.28 27.85 -27.01
CA VAL A 1140 3.08 27.29 -25.91
C VAL A 1140 2.79 27.99 -24.59
N GLN A 1141 2.66 29.32 -24.58
CA GLN A 1141 2.28 30.09 -23.37
C GLN A 1141 0.88 29.71 -22.87
N LEU A 1142 -0.08 29.55 -23.79
CA LEU A 1142 -1.45 29.13 -23.46
C LEU A 1142 -1.49 27.72 -22.89
N GLN A 1143 -0.67 26.78 -23.39
CA GLN A 1143 -0.56 25.43 -22.83
C GLN A 1143 0.07 25.42 -21.43
N LYS A 1144 1.03 26.31 -21.17
CA LYS A 1144 1.65 26.47 -19.85
C LYS A 1144 0.76 27.21 -18.85
N GLY A 1145 -0.25 27.95 -19.32
CA GLY A 1145 -1.09 28.81 -18.49
C GLY A 1145 -0.30 29.95 -17.82
N SER A 1146 0.80 30.38 -18.42
CA SER A 1146 1.71 31.41 -17.91
C SER A 1146 2.19 32.31 -19.04
N ASN A 1147 2.32 33.62 -18.76
CA ASN A 1147 2.83 34.63 -19.70
C ASN A 1147 4.36 34.58 -19.86
N THR A 1148 5.05 33.58 -19.30
CA THR A 1148 6.50 33.42 -19.43
C THR A 1148 6.88 32.98 -20.84
N THR A 1149 7.75 33.74 -21.50
CA THR A 1149 8.34 33.42 -22.81
C THR A 1149 8.99 32.03 -22.81
N ALA A 1150 8.71 31.23 -23.84
CA ALA A 1150 9.26 29.89 -23.98
C ALA A 1150 10.77 29.97 -24.26
N ALA A 1151 11.56 29.08 -23.68
CA ALA A 1151 13.01 29.08 -23.87
C ALA A 1151 13.38 28.73 -25.33
N ARG A 1152 12.60 27.85 -25.97
CA ARG A 1152 12.64 27.58 -27.41
C ARG A 1152 11.31 26.92 -27.87
N ALA A 1153 10.38 27.69 -28.40
CA ALA A 1153 9.08 27.17 -28.87
C ALA A 1153 9.22 26.48 -30.24
N GLU A 1154 8.74 25.24 -30.38
CA GLU A 1154 8.70 24.50 -31.65
C GLU A 1154 7.27 23.96 -31.90
N ALA A 1155 6.87 23.83 -33.17
CA ALA A 1155 5.58 23.28 -33.57
C ALA A 1155 5.70 22.30 -34.76
N ARG A 1156 4.95 21.18 -34.74
CA ARG A 1156 5.00 20.15 -35.80
C ARG A 1156 3.63 19.58 -36.13
N LEU A 1157 3.34 19.33 -37.41
CA LEU A 1157 2.06 18.82 -37.94
C LEU A 1157 2.09 17.30 -38.19
N TYR A 1158 0.98 16.65 -37.85
CA TYR A 1158 0.72 15.22 -38.05
C TYR A 1158 -0.65 15.00 -38.71
N TYR A 1159 -0.74 14.05 -39.63
CA TYR A 1159 -1.98 13.79 -40.38
C TYR A 1159 -3.08 13.19 -39.48
N THR A 1160 -4.32 13.67 -39.60
CA THR A 1160 -5.43 13.20 -38.74
C THR A 1160 -6.25 12.07 -39.35
N GLN A 1161 -6.02 11.70 -40.63
CA GLN A 1161 -6.84 10.78 -41.41
C GLN A 1161 -8.29 11.24 -41.64
N LEU A 1162 -8.64 12.49 -41.31
CA LEU A 1162 -9.92 13.09 -41.67
C LEU A 1162 -9.79 13.73 -43.06
N GLU A 1163 -10.60 13.25 -44.00
CA GLU A 1163 -10.66 13.77 -45.37
C GLU A 1163 -12.08 13.83 -45.89
N THR A 1164 -12.34 14.80 -46.76
CA THR A 1164 -13.60 14.87 -47.52
C THR A 1164 -13.30 15.04 -49.00
N GLN A 1165 -14.14 14.42 -49.82
CA GLN A 1165 -14.15 14.63 -51.26
C GLN A 1165 -15.34 15.50 -51.61
N ALA A 1166 -15.08 16.71 -52.10
CA ALA A 1166 -16.12 17.57 -52.63
C ALA A 1166 -16.72 16.92 -53.89
N LYS A 1167 -17.99 17.23 -54.20
CA LYS A 1167 -18.70 16.70 -55.39
C LYS A 1167 -17.98 16.99 -56.73
N ASN A 1168 -17.02 17.91 -56.73
CA ASN A 1168 -16.22 18.32 -57.88
C ASN A 1168 -14.88 17.55 -58.02
N GLY A 1169 -14.61 16.57 -57.14
CA GLY A 1169 -13.34 15.81 -57.12
C GLY A 1169 -12.20 16.48 -56.34
N GLU A 1170 -12.43 17.68 -55.78
CA GLU A 1170 -11.48 18.36 -54.89
C GLU A 1170 -11.41 17.63 -53.53
N LYS A 1171 -10.20 17.41 -53.03
CA LYS A 1171 -9.94 16.69 -51.79
C LYS A 1171 -9.54 17.67 -50.69
N ARG A 1172 -10.06 17.51 -49.48
CA ARG A 1172 -9.63 18.29 -48.30
C ARG A 1172 -9.14 17.35 -47.21
N GLN A 1173 -8.04 17.67 -46.53
CA GLN A 1173 -7.42 16.81 -45.52
C GLN A 1173 -7.05 17.59 -44.25
N SER A 1174 -7.34 17.05 -43.08
CA SER A 1174 -7.00 17.67 -41.79
C SER A 1174 -5.67 17.15 -41.23
N TRP A 1175 -4.91 18.06 -40.61
CA TRP A 1175 -3.64 17.84 -39.95
C TRP A 1175 -3.64 18.56 -38.60
N LYS A 1176 -2.86 18.05 -37.64
CA LYS A 1176 -2.84 18.55 -36.27
C LYS A 1176 -1.44 18.91 -35.79
N ALA A 1177 -1.31 20.07 -35.18
CA ALA A 1177 -0.08 20.62 -34.63
C ALA A 1177 0.15 20.16 -33.18
N VAL A 1178 1.41 19.86 -32.87
CA VAL A 1178 1.91 19.67 -31.50
C VAL A 1178 2.88 20.82 -31.23
N PHE A 1179 2.69 21.51 -30.09
CA PHE A 1179 3.50 22.65 -29.65
C PHE A 1179 4.34 22.25 -28.44
N GLU A 1180 5.62 22.60 -28.41
CA GLU A 1180 6.56 22.21 -27.35
C GLU A 1180 7.52 23.35 -26.98
N ASP A 1181 7.95 23.44 -25.70
CA ASP A 1181 9.07 24.28 -25.27
C ASP A 1181 10.32 23.42 -25.03
N THR A 1182 11.35 23.67 -25.82
CA THR A 1182 12.52 22.80 -26.00
C THR A 1182 13.78 23.31 -25.30
N GLY A 1183 13.73 24.44 -24.57
CA GLY A 1183 14.93 25.13 -24.09
C GLY A 1183 15.43 24.80 -22.68
N LEU A 1184 14.73 24.01 -21.86
CA LEU A 1184 15.17 23.61 -20.51
C LEU A 1184 14.58 22.22 -20.14
N PRO A 1185 15.28 21.38 -19.34
CA PRO A 1185 14.63 20.25 -18.69
C PRO A 1185 13.71 20.82 -17.61
N SER A 1186 12.46 21.09 -17.96
CA SER A 1186 11.47 21.53 -16.99
C SER A 1186 11.32 20.44 -15.93
N ALA A 1187 11.64 20.80 -14.67
CA ALA A 1187 11.15 20.10 -13.50
C ALA A 1187 9.64 19.83 -13.64
N PRO A 1188 9.08 18.79 -12.98
CA PRO A 1188 7.64 18.51 -12.98
C PRO A 1188 6.93 19.60 -12.17
N GLY A 1189 6.77 20.78 -12.76
CA GLY A 1189 5.93 21.86 -12.30
C GLY A 1189 4.52 21.68 -12.85
N PRO A 1190 3.49 22.03 -12.08
CA PRO A 1190 2.11 21.71 -12.41
C PRO A 1190 1.72 22.38 -13.73
N MET A 1191 1.49 21.58 -14.77
CA MET A 1191 0.86 22.07 -15.99
C MET A 1191 -0.59 22.42 -15.65
N LEU A 1192 -1.14 23.48 -16.25
CA LEU A 1192 -2.59 23.76 -16.17
C LEU A 1192 -3.46 22.59 -16.69
N PHE A 1193 -2.83 21.52 -17.21
CA PHE A 1193 -3.45 20.32 -17.72
C PHE A 1193 -2.73 18.98 -17.33
N SER A 1194 -2.00 18.86 -16.21
CA SER A 1194 -1.45 17.55 -15.79
C SER A 1194 -2.01 16.96 -14.49
N THR A 1195 -2.66 15.80 -14.65
CA THR A 1195 -2.61 14.58 -13.82
C THR A 1195 -2.93 14.67 -12.32
N GLY A 1196 -4.17 14.98 -11.97
CA GLY A 1196 -4.85 14.37 -10.82
C GLY A 1196 -6.15 13.74 -11.32
N CYS A 1197 -6.37 12.43 -11.11
CA CYS A 1197 -7.55 11.56 -11.41
C CYS A 1197 -8.58 11.92 -12.51
N GLY A 1198 -8.26 12.81 -13.44
CA GLY A 1198 -9.26 13.45 -14.29
C GLY A 1198 -8.64 14.40 -15.31
N ALA A 1199 -7.69 13.91 -16.11
CA ALA A 1199 -7.35 14.57 -17.37
C ALA A 1199 -8.51 14.34 -18.37
N TRP A 1200 -9.67 14.93 -18.09
CA TRP A 1200 -10.82 15.05 -18.99
C TRP A 1200 -10.64 16.21 -19.98
N VAL A 1201 -9.40 16.66 -20.19
CA VAL A 1201 -9.08 17.72 -21.13
C VAL A 1201 -8.92 17.08 -22.50
N GLY A 1202 -9.67 17.62 -23.46
CA GLY A 1202 -10.03 16.96 -24.70
C GLY A 1202 -8.87 16.40 -25.51
N LEU A 1203 -9.20 15.49 -26.42
CA LEU A 1203 -8.30 15.02 -27.47
C LEU A 1203 -7.66 16.17 -28.26
N THR A 1204 -8.31 17.33 -28.33
CA THR A 1204 -7.87 18.59 -28.97
C THR A 1204 -7.32 19.56 -27.93
N GLY A 1205 -6.20 20.24 -28.24
CA GLY A 1205 -5.60 21.24 -27.35
C GLY A 1205 -6.47 22.49 -27.16
N VAL A 1206 -5.85 23.66 -27.02
CA VAL A 1206 -6.54 24.94 -26.81
C VAL A 1206 -7.58 25.20 -27.94
N THR A 1207 -8.81 25.57 -27.60
CA THR A 1207 -9.85 25.94 -28.57
C THR A 1207 -10.22 27.42 -28.49
N TYR A 1208 -10.66 27.98 -29.62
CA TYR A 1208 -11.17 29.34 -29.74
C TYR A 1208 -12.43 29.34 -30.64
N GLY A 1209 -13.57 29.75 -30.08
CA GLY A 1209 -14.87 29.71 -30.76
C GLY A 1209 -15.31 28.30 -31.14
N SER A 1210 -15.09 27.31 -30.27
CA SER A 1210 -15.35 25.87 -30.47
C SER A 1210 -14.51 25.21 -31.57
N LEU A 1211 -13.49 25.90 -32.09
CA LEU A 1211 -12.56 25.39 -33.08
C LEU A 1211 -11.16 25.24 -32.43
N PRO A 1212 -10.47 24.11 -32.61
CA PRO A 1212 -9.17 23.85 -32.05
C PRO A 1212 -8.09 24.65 -32.77
N LEU A 1213 -7.24 25.30 -31.98
CA LEU A 1213 -6.12 26.11 -32.45
C LEU A 1213 -5.05 25.24 -33.12
N ASP A 1214 -4.96 23.98 -32.73
CA ASP A 1214 -3.97 23.01 -33.19
C ASP A 1214 -4.35 22.31 -34.50
N GLU A 1215 -5.42 22.69 -35.22
CA GLU A 1215 -5.83 21.98 -36.45
C GLU A 1215 -5.72 22.83 -37.73
N PHE A 1216 -5.16 22.21 -38.76
CA PHE A 1216 -4.86 22.80 -40.07
C PHE A 1216 -5.48 21.94 -41.18
N VAL A 1217 -6.32 22.51 -42.02
CA VAL A 1217 -7.00 21.81 -43.12
C VAL A 1217 -6.36 22.19 -44.45
N PHE A 1218 -5.81 21.22 -45.17
CA PHE A 1218 -5.23 21.38 -46.49
C PHE A 1218 -6.25 21.12 -47.59
N ASP A 1219 -6.31 22.02 -48.56
CA ASP A 1219 -7.16 21.91 -49.75
C ASP A 1219 -6.32 21.47 -50.94
N PHE A 1220 -6.77 20.44 -51.64
CA PHE A 1220 -6.11 19.89 -52.81
C PHE A 1220 -6.80 20.35 -54.08
N ASP A 1221 -6.02 20.59 -55.12
CA ASP A 1221 -6.54 20.73 -56.47
C ASP A 1221 -6.94 19.37 -57.08
N SER A 1222 -7.54 19.39 -58.27
CA SER A 1222 -7.94 18.19 -59.00
C SER A 1222 -6.76 17.30 -59.44
N ASN A 1223 -5.52 17.81 -59.35
CA ASN A 1223 -4.30 17.10 -59.74
C ASN A 1223 -3.60 16.45 -58.55
N GLY A 1224 -4.13 16.61 -57.33
CA GLY A 1224 -3.57 16.03 -56.10
C GLY A 1224 -2.49 16.90 -55.43
N ASN A 1225 -2.33 18.16 -55.82
CA ASN A 1225 -1.39 19.10 -55.18
C ASN A 1225 -2.10 19.97 -54.13
N VAL A 1226 -1.39 20.31 -53.05
CA VAL A 1226 -1.89 21.20 -52.00
C VAL A 1226 -1.91 22.65 -52.48
N ARG A 1227 -3.10 23.24 -52.53
CA ARG A 1227 -3.35 24.63 -52.94
C ARG A 1227 -3.33 25.61 -51.77
N SER A 1228 -3.96 25.24 -50.66
CA SER A 1228 -4.11 26.10 -49.48
C SER A 1228 -4.15 25.30 -48.19
N VAL A 1229 -3.93 26.00 -47.08
CA VAL A 1229 -4.06 25.51 -45.72
C VAL A 1229 -4.86 26.50 -44.89
N THR A 1230 -5.85 26.02 -44.16
CA THR A 1230 -6.73 26.83 -43.32
C THR A 1230 -6.58 26.43 -41.85
N ASN A 1231 -6.27 27.39 -40.98
CA ASN A 1231 -6.42 27.20 -39.54
C ASN A 1231 -7.85 27.63 -39.15
N LEU A 1232 -8.66 26.67 -38.72
CA LEU A 1232 -10.10 26.87 -38.51
C LEU A 1232 -10.38 27.82 -37.33
N ALA A 1233 -9.61 27.73 -36.24
CA ALA A 1233 -9.78 28.59 -35.07
C ALA A 1233 -9.46 30.06 -35.36
N LEU A 1234 -8.43 30.32 -36.15
CA LEU A 1234 -8.04 31.67 -36.57
C LEU A 1234 -8.82 32.17 -37.79
N ARG A 1235 -9.70 31.34 -38.38
CA ARG A 1235 -10.50 31.65 -39.58
C ARG A 1235 -9.68 32.25 -40.72
N THR A 1236 -8.45 31.74 -40.88
CA THR A 1236 -7.47 32.27 -41.82
C THR A 1236 -7.06 31.17 -42.79
N THR A 1237 -7.30 31.40 -44.08
CA THR A 1237 -6.83 30.55 -45.18
C THR A 1237 -5.56 31.16 -45.77
N LEU A 1238 -4.51 30.34 -45.85
CA LEU A 1238 -3.21 30.68 -46.41
C LEU A 1238 -3.00 29.86 -47.68
N TYR A 1239 -2.59 30.51 -48.77
CA TYR A 1239 -2.39 29.88 -50.07
C TYR A 1239 -0.92 29.55 -50.27
N LYS A 1240 -0.64 28.36 -50.83
CA LYS A 1240 0.73 27.91 -51.13
C LYS A 1240 1.32 28.82 -52.21
N VAL A 1241 2.50 29.37 -51.95
CA VAL A 1241 3.20 30.25 -52.90
C VAL A 1241 4.02 29.42 -53.87
N ASP A 1242 3.73 29.55 -55.17
CA ASP A 1242 4.60 29.01 -56.21
C ASP A 1242 5.83 29.92 -56.39
N LEU A 1243 6.97 29.46 -55.89
CA LEU A 1243 8.25 30.17 -55.98
C LEU A 1243 8.75 30.33 -57.42
N HIS A 1244 8.20 29.56 -58.37
CA HIS A 1244 8.54 29.65 -59.80
C HIS A 1244 7.72 30.69 -60.57
N GLN A 1245 6.60 31.21 -60.03
CA GLN A 1245 5.69 32.11 -60.76
C GLN A 1245 5.53 33.53 -60.17
N SER A 1246 6.16 33.85 -59.04
CA SER A 1246 5.89 35.09 -58.30
C SER A 1246 7.12 35.98 -58.04
N THR A 1247 7.55 36.76 -59.05
CA THR A 1247 8.65 37.73 -58.91
C THR A 1247 8.34 38.93 -58.00
N ASP A 1248 7.06 39.26 -57.81
CA ASP A 1248 6.63 40.46 -57.07
C ASP A 1248 6.43 40.26 -55.55
N LEU A 1249 6.40 39.01 -55.07
CA LEU A 1249 6.14 38.66 -53.66
C LEU A 1249 7.41 38.42 -52.83
N LEU A 1250 8.55 38.19 -53.48
CA LEU A 1250 9.86 37.90 -52.85
C LEU A 1250 10.37 39.00 -51.90
N PRO A 1251 10.31 40.31 -52.23
CA PRO A 1251 10.83 41.35 -51.33
C PRO A 1251 9.99 41.54 -50.05
N ALA A 1252 8.68 41.28 -50.12
CA ALA A 1252 7.77 41.43 -48.98
C ALA A 1252 7.86 40.25 -48.00
N LEU A 1253 8.11 39.03 -48.51
CA LEU A 1253 8.40 37.84 -47.70
C LEU A 1253 9.74 37.98 -46.92
N CYS A 1254 10.72 38.71 -47.48
CA CYS A 1254 12.03 38.87 -46.85
C CYS A 1254 11.99 39.57 -45.46
N ASN A 1255 11.08 40.50 -45.20
CA ASN A 1255 11.09 41.23 -43.91
C ASN A 1255 10.60 40.39 -42.72
N ASN A 1256 9.71 39.42 -42.94
CA ASN A 1256 9.16 38.57 -41.87
C ASN A 1256 9.81 37.16 -41.84
N VAL A 1257 10.36 36.68 -42.95
CA VAL A 1257 10.85 35.30 -43.09
C VAL A 1257 12.39 35.18 -43.16
N CYS A 1258 13.13 36.21 -43.65
CA CYS A 1258 14.60 36.13 -43.74
C CYS A 1258 15.37 35.95 -42.42
N PRO A 1259 14.92 36.46 -41.25
CA PRO A 1259 15.63 36.21 -39.99
C PRO A 1259 15.79 34.71 -39.67
N TYR A 1260 14.88 33.88 -40.20
CA TYR A 1260 14.88 32.43 -40.03
C TYR A 1260 15.60 31.68 -41.16
N LEU A 1261 15.56 32.18 -42.41
CA LEU A 1261 16.32 31.61 -43.53
C LEU A 1261 17.84 31.82 -43.40
N VAL A 1262 18.30 32.92 -42.79
CA VAL A 1262 19.74 33.20 -42.55
C VAL A 1262 20.35 32.29 -41.49
N LYS A 1263 19.54 31.61 -40.66
CA LYS A 1263 20.01 30.61 -39.68
C LYS A 1263 20.27 29.23 -40.28
N GLN A 1264 19.93 28.99 -41.55
CA GLN A 1264 20.08 27.70 -42.23
C GLN A 1264 21.12 27.70 -43.38
N THR A 1265 21.92 28.77 -43.54
CA THR A 1265 23.12 28.78 -44.39
C THR A 1265 24.39 28.66 -43.57
#